data_AF-A0A9C8WI08-F1
#
_entry.id   AF-A0A9C8WI08-F1
#
_cell.length_a   1.000
_cell.length_b   1.000
_cell.length_c   1.000
_cell.angle_alpha   90.00
_cell.angle_beta   90.00
_cell.angle_gamma   90.00
#
_symmetry.space_group_name_H-M   'P 1'
#
loop_
_entity.id
_entity.type
_entity.pdbx_description
1 polymer ?
#
loop_
_entity_poly.entity_id
_entity_poly.type
_entity_poly.pdbx_seq_one_letter_code
_entity_poly.pdbx_strand_id
1 'polypeptide(L)'
;MFLRPCRRDCGTILAGSHHHSPVALMPSPWFSFLPYYLAQDLINHPERSPIGREQRFEGVTLFADVSGFTAISEALGKSGKHGAEELTDILNAYFGSMIAIIRRHGGMIAKFGGDALTAVFPCSPKDKAQTARKAVACALEMQESMGAYASIPTSAGNFGLAMKAGLACGSLFRTVVGDAAVRLEHILAGEPLDLCAEAEHHASRGEVVIHQSVAQTAGDIPLEQQRDDFYLITRKPTYTPGAALSPLGDPPPVLIPTLAAFIHPSIARRLAQEQTTFINEHRKVTVVFLRFDGFSYTNPLAGARLQAYFAHIINIVERYDGYLNKIDMGDKGSKAIILFGAPIAHEDDSGRALRCALEIRGLPQADVHIGINTGYAFCGQVGSPERQEYTVMGDAVNLAARLMQAASGGQILVSEYTRKATRRPFSWEAERSLTVKGKSQPVQAALLSDATPGGGYRLHETRYALPMVGRQEELEVARRLLNRVLLGQGQVLGITAEAGMGKTRLGTEIIRIAEERGMAVYGGECLSHGTNTPYVVWQPLLRGFFGLENTQSTEEQIAHVRQMVKETDPSLLPRLPLLGRVLNLPIPETDLTRNMEARLRKEALEGMIVQGIRLRSTEKPLLLVFEDAHWMDPLSNDLLETVARNIADTPVLVMALYRPTERYATQPAIKRFGHFTELHLQEFSEAESARLIAVKLRQFFESGEIPPALFARITERAQGNPFYINEIVNLMHDRGMAPGHLDVLDDLELPDSLHSLVLSRLDRLTEESKTTLKVASVIGRSFRAAWLWGIYPKVGAPSRVLAQLEELQRRDITQLERPAPELEYLFKHIVTRDVAYESLALSTRQMLHEQAGAFIERTYAHSTDHFLDLLAYHYGNSKNVDKQRVYFRKAADAARAAYANQTAIGYYRRLLPLIPKTEQEEVYLTLGEIYQLTGEWDAAEDAAQKALEIARQTEDRHGEARSLHLEGKIFFLRGEYEQALKRYHQALATFRALEEEHRYAGVMLDISIVHWSQGDYQQALEMLREA
;
A
#
# COMPACT_ATOMS: atom_id res chain seq x y z
N MET A 1 -41.42 49.72 -4.27
CA MET A 1 -42.56 50.37 -4.94
C MET A 1 -43.40 49.25 -5.57
N PHE A 2 -44.60 49.03 -5.00
CA PHE A 2 -45.81 48.33 -5.53
C PHE A 2 -45.67 46.93 -6.19
N LEU A 3 -46.08 45.86 -5.51
CA LEU A 3 -47.43 45.22 -5.45
C LEU A 3 -47.68 44.15 -6.54
N ARG A 4 -48.07 42.96 -6.05
CA ARG A 4 -48.70 41.77 -6.71
C ARG A 4 -49.94 42.14 -7.59
N PRO A 5 -50.72 41.17 -8.14
CA PRO A 5 -50.49 39.91 -8.90
C PRO A 5 -51.39 39.85 -10.18
N CYS A 6 -51.33 38.80 -11.02
CA CYS A 6 -52.52 38.39 -11.80
C CYS A 6 -52.54 36.91 -12.24
N ARG A 7 -53.77 36.39 -12.39
CA ARG A 7 -54.17 34.98 -12.58
C ARG A 7 -54.34 34.59 -14.06
N ARG A 8 -54.18 33.27 -14.30
CA ARG A 8 -54.96 32.33 -15.15
C ARG A 8 -55.08 32.51 -16.68
N ASP A 9 -54.55 31.47 -17.33
CA ASP A 9 -55.21 30.53 -18.26
C ASP A 9 -55.34 30.81 -19.78
N CYS A 10 -55.01 29.73 -20.50
CA CYS A 10 -55.45 29.29 -21.83
C CYS A 10 -54.76 29.83 -23.10
N GLY A 11 -53.75 29.05 -23.54
CA GLY A 11 -53.90 28.20 -24.73
C GLY A 11 -53.47 28.76 -26.09
N THR A 12 -52.32 28.30 -26.60
CA THR A 12 -52.24 27.67 -27.94
C THR A 12 -50.89 26.98 -28.13
N ILE A 13 -50.96 25.70 -28.50
CA ILE A 13 -49.84 24.82 -28.83
C ILE A 13 -49.36 25.16 -30.24
N LEU A 14 -48.09 25.53 -30.39
CA LEU A 14 -47.37 25.42 -31.65
C LEU A 14 -46.13 24.56 -31.42
N ALA A 15 -46.13 23.41 -32.09
CA ALA A 15 -45.07 22.43 -32.09
C ALA A 15 -43.79 23.01 -32.70
N GLY A 16 -42.78 23.21 -31.85
CA GLY A 16 -41.38 23.38 -32.26
C GLY A 16 -40.60 22.15 -31.87
N SER A 17 -40.23 21.35 -32.87
CA SER A 17 -39.35 20.18 -32.76
C SER A 17 -37.97 20.59 -32.24
N HIS A 18 -37.75 20.54 -30.94
CA HIS A 18 -36.41 20.48 -30.38
C HIS A 18 -35.90 19.04 -30.51
N HIS A 19 -34.98 18.84 -31.47
CA HIS A 19 -34.05 17.73 -31.45
C HIS A 19 -33.26 17.80 -30.12
N HIS A 20 -33.72 17.06 -29.12
CA HIS A 20 -32.87 16.61 -28.03
C HIS A 20 -31.78 15.74 -28.66
N SER A 21 -30.59 16.32 -28.85
CA SER A 21 -29.38 15.52 -28.89
C SER A 21 -29.33 14.74 -27.58
N PRO A 22 -29.23 13.39 -27.59
CA PRO A 22 -29.16 12.63 -26.36
C PRO A 22 -27.88 13.04 -25.63
N VAL A 23 -28.03 13.60 -24.43
CA VAL A 23 -26.93 13.70 -23.47
C VAL A 23 -26.41 12.27 -23.31
N ALA A 24 -25.17 12.03 -23.73
CA ALA A 24 -24.54 10.73 -23.58
C ALA A 24 -24.57 10.36 -22.09
N LEU A 25 -25.35 9.33 -21.73
CA LEU A 25 -25.38 8.78 -20.38
C LEU A 25 -23.95 8.37 -20.00
N MET A 26 -23.37 9.04 -19.01
CA MET A 26 -22.09 8.62 -18.44
C MET A 26 -22.28 7.28 -17.73
N PRO A 27 -21.33 6.34 -17.84
CA PRO A 27 -21.42 5.06 -17.14
C PRO A 27 -21.43 5.27 -15.63
N SER A 28 -22.33 4.60 -14.91
CA SER A 28 -22.34 4.71 -13.44
C SER A 28 -21.08 4.08 -12.82
N PRO A 29 -20.40 4.76 -11.87
CA PRO A 29 -19.22 4.23 -11.19
C PRO A 29 -19.48 2.87 -10.53
N TRP A 30 -20.69 2.64 -10.01
CA TRP A 30 -21.07 1.39 -9.35
C TRP A 30 -21.10 0.19 -10.31
N PHE A 31 -21.73 0.36 -11.48
CA PHE A 31 -21.84 -0.73 -12.46
C PHE A 31 -20.53 -1.03 -13.18
N SER A 32 -19.58 -0.08 -13.20
CA SER A 32 -18.25 -0.32 -13.77
C SER A 32 -17.49 -1.47 -13.09
N PHE A 33 -17.80 -1.78 -11.82
CA PHE A 33 -17.18 -2.89 -11.08
C PHE A 33 -17.78 -4.27 -11.36
N LEU A 34 -18.85 -4.34 -12.16
CA LEU A 34 -19.58 -5.58 -12.41
C LEU A 34 -19.58 -5.93 -13.91
N PRO A 35 -19.60 -7.23 -14.26
CA PRO A 35 -19.91 -7.63 -15.62
C PRO A 35 -21.29 -7.12 -16.04
N TYR A 36 -21.40 -6.66 -17.28
CA TYR A 36 -22.60 -6.03 -17.80
C TYR A 36 -23.86 -6.92 -17.65
N TYR A 37 -23.75 -8.22 -17.94
CA TYR A 37 -24.86 -9.17 -17.79
C TYR A 37 -25.32 -9.38 -16.34
N LEU A 38 -24.45 -9.15 -15.35
CA LEU A 38 -24.80 -9.24 -13.93
C LEU A 38 -25.48 -7.95 -13.49
N ALA A 39 -24.95 -6.80 -13.90
CA ALA A 39 -25.57 -5.52 -13.65
C ALA A 39 -27.00 -5.46 -14.22
N GLN A 40 -27.21 -5.95 -15.45
CA GLN A 40 -28.54 -6.07 -16.04
C GLN A 40 -29.48 -7.00 -15.25
N ASP A 41 -28.99 -8.17 -14.79
CA ASP A 41 -29.79 -9.10 -13.98
C ASP A 41 -30.26 -8.43 -12.67
N LEU A 42 -29.38 -7.67 -12.02
CA LEU A 42 -29.71 -6.92 -10.80
C LEU A 42 -30.73 -5.81 -11.07
N ILE A 43 -30.58 -5.04 -12.16
CA ILE A 43 -31.52 -3.99 -12.57
C ILE A 43 -32.91 -4.58 -12.85
N ASN A 44 -32.97 -5.72 -13.52
CA ASN A 44 -34.23 -6.38 -13.87
C ASN A 44 -34.91 -7.06 -12.66
N HIS A 45 -34.13 -7.39 -11.63
CA HIS A 45 -34.61 -8.12 -10.45
C HIS A 45 -34.10 -7.52 -9.12
N PRO A 46 -34.41 -6.24 -8.81
CA PRO A 46 -33.77 -5.51 -7.72
C PRO A 46 -34.14 -5.99 -6.32
N GLU A 47 -35.31 -6.60 -6.16
CA GLU A 47 -35.81 -7.07 -4.85
C GLU A 47 -35.44 -8.52 -4.53
N ARG A 48 -34.89 -9.26 -5.49
CA ARG A 48 -34.54 -10.66 -5.30
C ARG A 48 -33.06 -10.77 -4.90
N SER A 49 -32.71 -11.69 -4.02
CA SER A 49 -31.30 -11.99 -3.67
C SER A 49 -30.56 -12.61 -4.87
N PRO A 50 -29.34 -12.15 -5.23
CA PRO A 50 -28.55 -12.73 -6.32
C PRO A 50 -27.86 -14.05 -5.94
N ILE A 51 -27.73 -14.34 -4.64
CA ILE A 51 -26.98 -15.48 -4.11
C ILE A 51 -27.58 -16.81 -4.59
N GLY A 52 -26.71 -17.71 -5.06
CA GLY A 52 -27.10 -19.07 -5.45
C GLY A 52 -27.98 -19.14 -6.69
N ARG A 53 -28.23 -18.02 -7.39
CA ARG A 53 -28.90 -18.05 -8.69
C ARG A 53 -28.00 -18.71 -9.71
N GLU A 54 -28.47 -19.80 -10.29
CA GLU A 54 -27.78 -20.47 -11.38
C GLU A 54 -28.37 -20.03 -12.71
N GLN A 55 -27.51 -19.66 -13.65
CA GLN A 55 -27.91 -19.47 -15.04
C GLN A 55 -26.95 -20.20 -15.96
N ARG A 56 -27.51 -20.93 -16.92
CA ARG A 56 -26.77 -21.60 -17.99
C ARG A 56 -27.17 -20.97 -19.32
N PHE A 57 -26.20 -20.61 -20.14
CA PHE A 57 -26.43 -19.94 -21.42
C PHE A 57 -25.35 -20.31 -22.42
N GLU A 58 -25.69 -20.28 -23.71
CA GLU A 58 -24.73 -20.49 -24.79
C GLU A 58 -24.01 -19.18 -25.11
N GLY A 59 -22.71 -19.25 -25.39
CA GLY A 59 -21.95 -18.08 -25.77
C GLY A 59 -20.63 -18.43 -26.44
N VAL A 60 -20.03 -17.39 -27.03
CA VAL A 60 -18.65 -17.44 -27.52
C VAL A 60 -17.77 -16.74 -26.50
N THR A 61 -16.73 -17.41 -26.04
CA THR A 61 -15.73 -16.89 -25.12
C THR A 61 -14.51 -16.46 -25.91
N LEU A 62 -13.96 -15.31 -25.55
CA LEU A 62 -12.70 -14.78 -26.07
C LEU A 62 -11.78 -14.57 -24.88
N PHE A 63 -10.61 -15.21 -24.92
CA PHE A 63 -9.53 -14.97 -23.99
C PHE A 63 -8.39 -14.28 -24.74
N ALA A 64 -7.88 -13.18 -24.19
CA ALA A 64 -6.80 -12.42 -24.79
C ALA A 64 -5.71 -12.13 -23.76
N ASP A 65 -4.48 -12.55 -24.07
CA ASP A 65 -3.29 -12.37 -23.26
C ASP A 65 -2.30 -11.40 -23.91
N VAL A 66 -1.58 -10.63 -23.10
CA VAL A 66 -0.63 -9.61 -23.56
C VAL A 66 0.80 -10.18 -23.59
N SER A 67 1.26 -10.51 -24.79
CA SER A 67 2.66 -10.85 -25.03
C SER A 67 3.58 -9.64 -24.87
N GLY A 68 4.65 -9.82 -24.09
CA GLY A 68 5.65 -8.78 -23.80
C GLY A 68 5.40 -8.03 -22.49
N PHE A 69 4.24 -8.23 -21.85
CA PHE A 69 3.90 -7.55 -20.60
C PHE A 69 4.80 -7.96 -19.42
N THR A 70 5.22 -9.23 -19.35
CA THR A 70 6.14 -9.68 -18.30
C THR A 70 7.50 -8.94 -18.37
N ALA A 71 8.03 -8.70 -19.57
CA ALA A 71 9.32 -8.05 -19.75
C ALA A 71 9.29 -6.57 -19.32
N ILE A 72 8.24 -5.83 -19.71
CA ILE A 72 8.03 -4.45 -19.25
C ILE A 72 7.76 -4.40 -17.75
N SER A 73 6.98 -5.35 -17.20
CA SER A 73 6.71 -5.44 -15.76
C SER A 73 7.98 -5.67 -14.94
N GLU A 74 8.90 -6.51 -15.42
CA GLU A 74 10.19 -6.75 -14.78
C GLU A 74 11.15 -5.54 -14.90
N ALA A 75 11.19 -4.90 -16.07
CA ALA A 75 12.02 -3.72 -16.29
C ALA A 75 11.57 -2.55 -15.41
N LEU A 76 10.27 -2.26 -15.41
CA LEU A 76 9.67 -1.22 -14.58
C LEU A 76 9.65 -1.60 -13.08
N GLY A 77 9.56 -2.89 -12.76
CA GLY A 77 9.63 -3.37 -11.39
C GLY A 77 10.95 -3.04 -10.68
N LYS A 78 12.05 -2.84 -11.43
CA LYS A 78 13.33 -2.36 -10.89
C LYS A 78 13.32 -0.89 -10.51
N SER A 79 12.42 -0.10 -11.08
CA SER A 79 12.26 1.34 -10.81
C SER A 79 11.38 1.62 -9.58
N GLY A 80 11.09 0.60 -8.76
CA GLY A 80 10.33 0.72 -7.52
C GLY A 80 8.87 1.14 -7.75
N LYS A 81 8.35 2.00 -6.86
CA LYS A 81 6.94 2.44 -6.86
C LYS A 81 6.52 3.08 -8.20
N HIS A 82 7.37 3.92 -8.78
CA HIS A 82 7.08 4.67 -10.02
C HIS A 82 6.86 3.74 -11.22
N GLY A 83 7.67 2.70 -11.37
CA GLY A 83 7.51 1.77 -12.48
C GLY A 83 6.23 0.94 -12.40
N ALA A 84 5.75 0.61 -11.19
CA ALA A 84 4.49 -0.10 -11.01
C ALA A 84 3.26 0.76 -11.42
N GLU A 85 3.32 2.08 -11.25
CA GLU A 85 2.27 2.99 -11.75
C GLU A 85 2.31 3.12 -13.26
N GLU A 86 3.49 3.36 -13.83
CA GLU A 86 3.66 3.48 -15.28
C GLU A 86 3.17 2.21 -15.99
N LEU A 87 3.48 1.03 -15.44
CA LEU A 87 2.95 -0.25 -15.92
C LEU A 87 1.42 -0.29 -15.89
N THR A 88 0.81 0.24 -14.83
CA THR A 88 -0.65 0.28 -14.67
C THR A 88 -1.30 1.25 -15.65
N ASP A 89 -0.72 2.42 -15.88
CA ASP A 89 -1.23 3.41 -16.84
C ASP A 89 -1.22 2.81 -18.26
N ILE A 90 -0.14 2.11 -18.63
CA ILE A 90 -0.04 1.39 -19.91
C ILE A 90 -1.12 0.30 -20.01
N LEU A 91 -1.30 -0.47 -18.94
CA LEU A 91 -2.29 -1.54 -18.91
C LEU A 91 -3.73 -1.02 -19.00
N ASN A 92 -4.04 0.09 -18.31
CA ASN A 92 -5.35 0.74 -18.36
C ASN A 92 -5.64 1.36 -19.72
N ALA A 93 -4.63 1.95 -20.39
CA ALA A 93 -4.78 2.42 -21.77
C ALA A 93 -5.09 1.26 -22.73
N TYR A 94 -4.37 0.15 -22.60
CA TYR A 94 -4.63 -1.09 -23.34
C TYR A 94 -6.04 -1.62 -23.09
N PHE A 95 -6.41 -1.85 -21.83
CA PHE A 95 -7.74 -2.37 -21.49
C PHE A 95 -8.84 -1.42 -21.93
N GLY A 96 -8.68 -0.10 -21.77
CA GLY A 96 -9.66 0.88 -22.24
C GLY A 96 -9.94 0.76 -23.74
N SER A 97 -8.90 0.56 -24.56
CA SER A 97 -9.04 0.33 -25.99
C SER A 97 -9.75 -0.99 -26.31
N MET A 98 -9.36 -2.07 -25.64
CA MET A 98 -9.96 -3.41 -25.85
C MET A 98 -11.43 -3.46 -25.42
N ILE A 99 -11.77 -2.86 -24.26
CA ILE A 99 -13.13 -2.75 -23.75
C ILE A 99 -14.03 -2.04 -24.77
N ALA A 100 -13.56 -0.93 -25.35
CA ALA A 100 -14.32 -0.17 -26.34
C ALA A 100 -14.55 -0.94 -27.65
N ILE A 101 -13.59 -1.76 -28.09
CA ILE A 101 -13.75 -2.66 -29.25
C ILE A 101 -14.78 -3.75 -28.93
N ILE A 102 -14.59 -4.47 -27.82
CA ILE A 102 -15.46 -5.57 -27.39
C ILE A 102 -16.91 -5.10 -27.25
N ARG A 103 -17.14 -3.94 -26.64
CA ARG A 103 -18.46 -3.33 -26.50
C ARG A 103 -19.13 -3.01 -27.84
N ARG A 104 -18.37 -2.48 -28.81
CA ARG A 104 -18.89 -2.18 -30.17
C ARG A 104 -19.37 -3.44 -30.89
N HIS A 105 -18.73 -4.58 -30.63
CA HIS A 105 -19.13 -5.87 -31.19
C HIS A 105 -20.23 -6.59 -30.37
N GLY A 106 -20.71 -5.98 -29.28
CA GLY A 106 -21.75 -6.55 -28.41
C GLY A 106 -21.22 -7.56 -27.40
N GLY A 107 -19.90 -7.66 -27.23
CA GLY A 107 -19.26 -8.49 -26.22
C GLY A 107 -19.26 -7.82 -24.84
N MET A 108 -19.15 -8.64 -23.81
CA MET A 108 -19.15 -8.22 -22.41
C MET A 108 -17.88 -8.73 -21.74
N ILE A 109 -17.15 -7.85 -21.05
CA ILE A 109 -16.00 -8.26 -20.25
C ILE A 109 -16.50 -9.02 -19.02
N ALA A 110 -16.07 -10.26 -18.89
CA ALA A 110 -16.34 -11.08 -17.72
C ALA A 110 -15.34 -10.76 -16.60
N LYS A 111 -14.03 -10.90 -16.86
CA LYS A 111 -12.97 -10.76 -15.85
C LYS A 111 -11.66 -10.24 -16.44
N PHE A 112 -10.84 -9.67 -15.56
CA PHE A 112 -9.43 -9.34 -15.82
C PHE A 112 -8.53 -10.30 -15.04
N GLY A 113 -7.64 -10.99 -15.75
CA GLY A 113 -6.70 -11.98 -15.23
C GLY A 113 -5.26 -11.47 -15.31
N GLY A 114 -4.87 -10.57 -14.40
CA GLY A 114 -3.55 -9.92 -14.49
C GLY A 114 -3.48 -9.03 -15.74
N ASP A 115 -2.67 -9.44 -16.71
CA ASP A 115 -2.52 -8.84 -18.04
C ASP A 115 -3.49 -9.38 -19.09
N ALA A 116 -4.21 -10.46 -18.80
CA ALA A 116 -5.21 -11.03 -19.69
C ALA A 116 -6.62 -10.48 -19.42
N LEU A 117 -7.49 -10.57 -20.44
CA LEU A 117 -8.92 -10.32 -20.31
C LEU A 117 -9.73 -11.48 -20.86
N THR A 118 -10.90 -11.70 -20.25
CA THR A 118 -11.90 -12.67 -20.71
C THR A 118 -13.18 -11.93 -21.08
N ALA A 119 -13.63 -12.11 -22.32
CA ALA A 119 -14.88 -11.56 -22.84
C ALA A 119 -15.84 -12.67 -23.24
N VAL A 120 -17.13 -12.38 -23.13
CA VAL A 120 -18.22 -13.30 -23.46
C VAL A 120 -19.19 -12.63 -24.40
N PHE A 121 -19.63 -13.36 -25.41
CA PHE A 121 -20.66 -12.99 -26.36
C PHE A 121 -21.83 -13.96 -26.20
N PRO A 122 -22.82 -13.64 -25.35
CA PRO A 122 -24.01 -14.47 -25.20
C PRO A 122 -24.74 -14.61 -26.52
N CYS A 123 -25.28 -15.80 -26.80
CA CYS A 123 -26.03 -16.05 -28.02
C CYS A 123 -27.28 -16.89 -27.76
N SER A 124 -28.29 -16.67 -28.60
CA SER A 124 -29.46 -17.52 -28.73
C SER A 124 -29.25 -18.56 -29.84
N PRO A 125 -30.08 -19.61 -29.91
CA PRO A 125 -30.01 -20.57 -31.02
C PRO A 125 -30.18 -19.94 -32.41
N LYS A 126 -30.85 -18.78 -32.52
CA LYS A 126 -31.15 -18.12 -33.81
C LYS A 126 -30.01 -17.25 -34.34
N ASP A 127 -29.15 -16.73 -33.46
CA ASP A 127 -28.05 -15.82 -33.81
C ASP A 127 -26.66 -16.39 -33.49
N LYS A 128 -26.58 -17.63 -33.01
CA LYS A 128 -25.32 -18.33 -32.64
C LYS A 128 -24.20 -18.18 -33.69
N ALA A 129 -24.50 -18.44 -34.97
CA ALA A 129 -23.54 -18.29 -36.07
C ALA A 129 -23.09 -16.82 -36.26
N GLN A 130 -24.02 -15.88 -36.16
CA GLN A 130 -23.74 -14.46 -36.31
C GLN A 130 -22.90 -13.92 -35.14
N THR A 131 -23.14 -14.40 -33.92
CA THR A 131 -22.36 -14.05 -32.74
C THR A 131 -20.94 -14.60 -32.81
N ALA A 132 -20.75 -15.81 -33.33
CA ALA A 132 -19.40 -16.37 -33.58
C ALA A 132 -18.60 -15.52 -34.58
N ARG A 133 -19.20 -15.09 -35.69
CA ARG A 133 -18.54 -14.19 -36.65
C ARG A 133 -18.17 -12.84 -36.04
N LYS A 134 -19.08 -12.25 -35.24
CA LYS A 134 -18.82 -11.00 -34.51
C LYS A 134 -17.65 -11.13 -33.55
N ALA A 135 -17.60 -12.21 -32.77
CA ALA A 135 -16.52 -12.44 -31.82
C ALA A 135 -15.15 -12.58 -32.53
N VAL A 136 -15.10 -13.27 -33.67
CA VAL A 136 -13.88 -13.39 -34.49
C VAL A 136 -13.49 -12.05 -35.11
N ALA A 137 -14.44 -11.29 -35.66
CA ALA A 137 -14.19 -9.94 -36.17
C ALA A 137 -13.66 -9.00 -35.07
N CYS A 138 -14.22 -9.10 -33.86
CA CYS A 138 -13.77 -8.38 -32.67
C CYS A 138 -12.32 -8.71 -32.33
N ALA A 139 -11.96 -10.00 -32.26
CA ALA A 139 -10.60 -10.43 -31.95
C ALA A 139 -9.57 -9.90 -32.96
N LEU A 140 -9.91 -9.90 -34.25
CA LEU A 140 -9.04 -9.37 -35.29
C LEU A 140 -8.92 -7.84 -35.24
N GLU A 141 -10.00 -7.11 -34.92
CA GLU A 141 -9.93 -5.65 -34.70
C GLU A 141 -9.11 -5.30 -33.45
N MET A 142 -9.23 -6.08 -32.37
CA MET A 142 -8.36 -5.96 -31.20
C MET A 142 -6.90 -6.15 -31.60
N GLN A 143 -6.61 -7.15 -32.45
CA GLN A 143 -5.27 -7.41 -32.97
C GLN A 143 -4.72 -6.25 -33.81
N GLU A 144 -5.53 -5.67 -34.70
CA GLU A 144 -5.16 -4.49 -35.49
C GLU A 144 -4.86 -3.27 -34.60
N SER A 145 -5.64 -3.06 -33.54
CA SER A 145 -5.45 -1.96 -32.59
C SER A 145 -4.13 -2.08 -31.80
N MET A 146 -3.48 -3.26 -31.78
CA MET A 146 -2.17 -3.44 -31.14
C MET A 146 -1.05 -2.65 -31.81
N GLY A 147 -1.25 -2.13 -33.03
CA GLY A 147 -0.28 -1.26 -33.69
C GLY A 147 0.09 -0.02 -32.86
N ALA A 148 -0.85 0.53 -32.08
CA ALA A 148 -0.60 1.66 -31.18
C ALA A 148 0.33 1.31 -30.00
N TYR A 149 0.50 0.02 -29.71
CA TYR A 149 1.29 -0.51 -28.60
C TYR A 149 2.59 -1.21 -29.06
N ALA A 150 2.93 -1.08 -30.34
CA ALA A 150 4.12 -1.72 -30.93
C ALA A 150 5.44 -1.11 -30.42
N SER A 151 5.43 0.16 -30.01
CA SER A 151 6.57 0.85 -29.39
C SER A 151 6.08 1.86 -28.36
N ILE A 152 6.16 1.47 -27.09
CA ILE A 152 5.74 2.26 -25.94
C ILE A 152 6.99 2.82 -25.27
N PRO A 153 7.18 4.15 -25.23
CA PRO A 153 8.26 4.76 -24.49
C PRO A 153 7.99 4.65 -23.00
N THR A 154 8.98 4.18 -22.24
CA THR A 154 8.90 4.06 -20.79
C THR A 154 10.16 4.58 -20.10
N SER A 155 10.09 4.81 -18.79
CA SER A 155 11.27 5.14 -17.97
C SER A 155 12.41 4.11 -18.05
N ALA A 156 12.10 2.86 -18.36
CA ALA A 156 13.07 1.77 -18.50
C ALA A 156 13.47 1.46 -19.97
N GLY A 157 13.06 2.31 -20.92
CA GLY A 157 13.32 2.15 -22.36
C GLY A 157 12.04 1.92 -23.17
N ASN A 158 12.20 1.55 -24.45
CA ASN A 158 11.05 1.32 -25.34
C ASN A 158 10.68 -0.17 -25.38
N PHE A 159 9.40 -0.48 -25.19
CA PHE A 159 8.88 -1.85 -25.20
C PHE A 159 7.72 -1.99 -26.18
N GLY A 160 7.63 -3.14 -26.85
CA GLY A 160 6.51 -3.45 -27.74
C GLY A 160 5.61 -4.52 -27.15
N LEU A 161 4.31 -4.25 -27.07
CA LEU A 161 3.28 -5.21 -26.69
C LEU A 161 2.66 -5.84 -27.93
N ALA A 162 2.18 -7.07 -27.79
CA ALA A 162 1.36 -7.73 -28.78
C ALA A 162 0.32 -8.58 -28.05
N MET A 163 -0.75 -8.92 -28.75
CA MET A 163 -1.80 -9.76 -28.18
C MET A 163 -1.75 -11.15 -28.80
N LYS A 164 -2.15 -12.13 -28.00
CA LYS A 164 -2.56 -13.46 -28.41
C LYS A 164 -4.02 -13.63 -28.01
N ALA A 165 -4.85 -14.15 -28.91
CA ALA A 165 -6.26 -14.35 -28.61
C ALA A 165 -6.73 -15.75 -28.99
N GLY A 166 -7.51 -16.35 -28.09
CA GLY A 166 -8.15 -17.64 -28.25
C GLY A 166 -9.67 -17.50 -28.17
N LEU A 167 -10.41 -18.21 -29.02
CA LEU A 167 -11.87 -18.23 -28.98
C LEU A 167 -12.44 -19.65 -28.92
N ALA A 168 -13.48 -19.84 -28.13
CA ALA A 168 -14.27 -21.06 -28.08
C ALA A 168 -15.76 -20.77 -27.97
N CYS A 169 -16.59 -21.73 -28.34
CA CYS A 169 -18.06 -21.65 -28.28
C CYS A 169 -18.62 -22.83 -27.49
N GLY A 170 -19.62 -22.58 -26.65
CA GLY A 170 -20.37 -23.64 -25.96
C GLY A 170 -21.20 -23.12 -24.78
N SER A 171 -21.50 -24.02 -23.84
CA SER A 171 -22.36 -23.76 -22.69
C SER A 171 -21.58 -23.18 -21.51
N LEU A 172 -22.04 -22.04 -21.00
CA LEU A 172 -21.48 -21.35 -19.85
C LEU A 172 -22.42 -21.44 -18.65
N PHE A 173 -21.83 -21.51 -17.47
CA PHE A 173 -22.49 -21.48 -16.17
C PHE A 173 -22.11 -20.18 -15.44
N ARG A 174 -23.09 -19.48 -14.89
CA ARG A 174 -22.83 -18.36 -13.97
C ARG A 174 -23.63 -18.47 -12.69
N THR A 175 -23.04 -17.98 -11.61
CA THR A 175 -23.71 -17.81 -10.31
C THR A 175 -23.07 -16.69 -9.48
N VAL A 176 -23.74 -16.29 -8.40
CA VAL A 176 -23.20 -15.37 -7.39
C VAL A 176 -23.12 -16.11 -6.07
N VAL A 177 -21.96 -16.01 -5.41
CA VAL A 177 -21.68 -16.66 -4.14
C VAL A 177 -21.27 -15.65 -3.07
N GLY A 178 -21.35 -16.07 -1.82
CA GLY A 178 -20.89 -15.32 -0.64
C GLY A 178 -22.01 -14.96 0.33
N ASP A 179 -21.78 -13.93 1.12
CA ASP A 179 -22.71 -13.44 2.14
C ASP A 179 -22.98 -11.96 1.88
N ALA A 180 -24.24 -11.56 1.69
CA ALA A 180 -24.59 -10.18 1.39
C ALA A 180 -24.21 -9.19 2.52
N ALA A 181 -24.05 -9.67 3.76
CA ALA A 181 -23.60 -8.84 4.88
C ALA A 181 -22.08 -8.62 4.89
N VAL A 182 -21.33 -9.50 4.24
CA VAL A 182 -19.85 -9.48 4.25
C VAL A 182 -19.34 -9.16 2.84
N ARG A 183 -19.60 -10.07 1.89
CA ARG A 183 -19.16 -9.96 0.52
C ARG A 183 -19.90 -10.90 -0.44
N LEU A 184 -20.19 -10.41 -1.63
CA LEU A 184 -20.62 -11.18 -2.79
C LEU A 184 -19.53 -11.24 -3.86
N GLU A 185 -19.46 -12.35 -4.58
CA GLU A 185 -18.56 -12.56 -5.71
C GLU A 185 -19.28 -13.33 -6.83
N HIS A 186 -18.99 -12.99 -8.07
CA HIS A 186 -19.59 -13.65 -9.23
C HIS A 186 -18.63 -14.69 -9.83
N ILE A 187 -19.18 -15.86 -10.14
CA ILE A 187 -18.48 -16.96 -10.79
C ILE A 187 -19.05 -17.16 -12.21
N LEU A 188 -18.16 -17.17 -13.19
CA LEU A 188 -18.41 -17.68 -14.54
C LEU A 188 -17.52 -18.89 -14.74
N ALA A 189 -18.10 -20.00 -15.19
CA ALA A 189 -17.39 -21.26 -15.41
C ALA A 189 -17.97 -21.98 -16.63
N GLY A 190 -17.24 -22.96 -17.15
CA GLY A 190 -17.68 -23.80 -18.26
C GLY A 190 -16.52 -24.14 -19.19
N GLU A 191 -16.65 -25.28 -19.87
CA GLU A 191 -15.67 -25.81 -20.82
C GLU A 191 -15.19 -24.80 -21.88
N PRO A 192 -16.02 -23.87 -22.41
CA PRO A 192 -15.53 -22.88 -23.37
C PRO A 192 -14.43 -21.96 -22.81
N LEU A 193 -14.39 -21.71 -21.50
CA LEU A 193 -13.33 -20.90 -20.89
C LEU A 193 -11.98 -21.62 -20.96
N ASP A 194 -11.97 -22.92 -20.68
CA ASP A 194 -10.76 -23.75 -20.73
C ASP A 194 -10.29 -23.89 -22.18
N LEU A 195 -11.20 -24.19 -23.11
CA LEU A 195 -10.90 -24.34 -24.54
C LEU A 195 -10.41 -23.03 -25.19
N CYS A 196 -10.95 -21.87 -24.80
CA CYS A 196 -10.48 -20.60 -25.35
C CYS A 196 -9.11 -20.20 -24.81
N ALA A 197 -8.78 -20.56 -23.56
CA ALA A 197 -7.43 -20.41 -23.03
C ALA A 197 -6.44 -21.37 -23.73
N GLU A 198 -6.85 -22.61 -24.00
CA GLU A 198 -6.04 -23.55 -24.78
C GLU A 198 -5.80 -23.06 -26.20
N ALA A 199 -6.83 -22.49 -26.86
CA ALA A 199 -6.69 -21.86 -28.17
C ALA A 199 -5.67 -20.70 -28.15
N GLU A 200 -5.64 -19.90 -27.08
CA GLU A 200 -4.62 -18.85 -26.91
C GLU A 200 -3.22 -19.43 -26.72
N HIS A 201 -3.06 -20.53 -25.98
CA HIS A 201 -1.75 -21.20 -25.86
C HIS A 201 -1.23 -21.71 -27.21
N HIS A 202 -2.12 -22.11 -28.11
CA HIS A 202 -1.79 -22.45 -29.51
C HIS A 202 -1.52 -21.21 -30.39
N ALA A 203 -1.79 -19.99 -29.92
CA ALA A 203 -1.51 -18.76 -30.63
C ALA A 203 -0.07 -18.25 -30.39
N SER A 204 0.59 -17.87 -31.47
CA SER A 204 1.85 -17.12 -31.45
C SER A 204 1.58 -15.64 -31.26
N ARG A 205 2.63 -14.89 -30.92
CA ARG A 205 2.58 -13.44 -30.80
C ARG A 205 2.02 -12.83 -32.08
N GLY A 206 0.87 -12.15 -32.01
CA GLY A 206 0.26 -11.58 -33.22
C GLY A 206 -0.98 -12.32 -33.72
N GLU A 207 -1.26 -13.52 -33.21
CA GLU A 207 -2.22 -14.45 -33.81
C GLU A 207 -3.55 -14.51 -33.04
N VAL A 208 -4.61 -14.78 -33.81
CA VAL A 208 -5.94 -15.13 -33.30
C VAL A 208 -6.22 -16.58 -33.69
N VAL A 209 -6.47 -17.42 -32.70
CA VAL A 209 -6.76 -18.85 -32.88
C VAL A 209 -8.15 -19.16 -32.36
N ILE A 210 -8.89 -19.97 -33.11
CA ILE A 210 -10.24 -20.43 -32.72
C ILE A 210 -10.23 -21.93 -32.51
N HIS A 211 -10.97 -22.41 -31.51
CA HIS A 211 -11.28 -23.82 -31.37
C HIS A 211 -12.33 -24.26 -32.41
N GLN A 212 -12.32 -25.55 -32.77
CA GLN A 212 -13.27 -26.20 -33.70
C GLN A 212 -14.74 -25.82 -33.42
N SER A 213 -15.12 -25.65 -32.15
CA SER A 213 -16.50 -25.31 -31.80
C SER A 213 -16.96 -23.96 -32.36
N VAL A 214 -16.05 -23.00 -32.55
CA VAL A 214 -16.35 -21.71 -33.21
C VAL A 214 -16.51 -21.90 -34.72
N ALA A 215 -15.60 -22.67 -35.35
CA ALA A 215 -15.63 -22.94 -36.78
C ALA A 215 -16.94 -23.65 -37.19
N GLN A 216 -17.33 -24.69 -36.46
CA GLN A 216 -18.59 -25.42 -36.65
C GLN A 216 -19.83 -24.54 -36.44
N THR A 217 -19.74 -23.58 -35.52
CA THR A 217 -20.86 -22.68 -35.21
C THR A 217 -21.04 -21.60 -36.28
N ALA A 218 -19.94 -21.04 -36.80
CA ALA A 218 -19.99 -19.93 -37.75
C ALA A 218 -20.19 -20.39 -39.21
N GLY A 219 -19.64 -21.55 -39.58
CA GLY A 219 -19.83 -22.24 -40.87
C GLY A 219 -19.02 -21.70 -42.06
N ASP A 220 -18.75 -20.39 -42.14
CA ASP A 220 -18.14 -19.71 -43.30
C ASP A 220 -16.91 -18.86 -42.94
N ILE A 221 -16.24 -19.17 -41.83
CA ILE A 221 -14.99 -18.49 -41.46
C ILE A 221 -13.86 -19.04 -42.35
N PRO A 222 -13.03 -18.19 -42.97
CA PRO A 222 -11.85 -18.62 -43.70
C PRO A 222 -10.83 -19.24 -42.74
N LEU A 223 -10.76 -20.57 -42.71
CA LEU A 223 -9.79 -21.35 -41.93
C LEU A 223 -8.49 -21.44 -42.73
N GLU A 224 -7.37 -20.97 -42.17
CA GLU A 224 -6.09 -20.98 -42.90
C GLU A 224 -5.19 -22.14 -42.48
N GLN A 225 -4.82 -22.23 -41.20
CA GLN A 225 -3.90 -23.25 -40.69
C GLN A 225 -4.53 -24.01 -39.52
N GLN A 226 -4.63 -25.33 -39.66
CA GLN A 226 -5.08 -26.23 -38.58
C GLN A 226 -3.91 -26.63 -37.68
N ARG A 227 -4.13 -26.58 -36.37
CA ARG A 227 -3.23 -26.99 -35.28
C ARG A 227 -4.05 -27.88 -34.35
N ASP A 228 -4.19 -29.16 -34.71
CA ASP A 228 -5.11 -30.11 -34.06
C ASP A 228 -6.59 -29.66 -34.16
N ASP A 229 -7.27 -29.44 -33.02
CA ASP A 229 -8.65 -28.95 -32.97
C ASP A 229 -8.75 -27.41 -33.04
N PHE A 230 -7.64 -26.72 -33.35
CA PHE A 230 -7.53 -25.27 -33.37
C PHE A 230 -7.20 -24.74 -34.77
N TYR A 231 -7.69 -23.54 -35.09
CA TYR A 231 -7.53 -22.92 -36.42
C TYR A 231 -7.05 -21.47 -36.29
N LEU A 232 -5.97 -21.14 -37.02
CA LEU A 232 -5.49 -19.77 -37.17
C LEU A 232 -6.42 -18.97 -38.10
N ILE A 233 -6.79 -17.77 -37.67
CA ILE A 233 -7.60 -16.83 -38.45
C ILE A 233 -6.85 -15.51 -38.66
N THR A 234 -6.78 -15.06 -39.91
CA THR A 234 -6.13 -13.79 -40.29
C THR A 234 -7.07 -12.81 -41.00
N ARG A 235 -8.26 -13.27 -41.44
CA ARG A 235 -9.23 -12.47 -42.20
C ARG A 235 -10.53 -12.32 -41.45
N LYS A 236 -11.08 -11.11 -41.44
CA LYS A 236 -12.38 -10.82 -40.82
C LYS A 236 -13.50 -11.52 -41.59
N PRO A 237 -14.37 -12.29 -40.91
CA PRO A 237 -15.54 -12.87 -41.55
C PRO A 237 -16.56 -11.78 -41.91
N THR A 238 -17.41 -12.03 -42.90
CA THR A 238 -18.55 -11.14 -43.18
C THR A 238 -19.56 -11.24 -42.04
N TYR A 239 -19.92 -10.11 -41.44
CA TYR A 239 -20.88 -10.08 -40.34
C TYR A 239 -21.75 -8.84 -40.43
N THR A 240 -23.00 -8.94 -39.96
CA THR A 240 -23.89 -7.81 -39.71
C THR A 240 -23.51 -7.13 -38.39
N PRO A 241 -23.09 -5.86 -38.40
CA PRO A 241 -22.86 -5.09 -37.17
C PRO A 241 -24.13 -5.06 -36.32
N GLY A 242 -23.99 -5.36 -35.02
CA GLY A 242 -25.08 -5.21 -34.05
C GLY A 242 -25.14 -3.79 -33.49
N ALA A 243 -26.18 -3.48 -32.73
CA ALA A 243 -26.16 -2.33 -31.85
C ALA A 243 -25.10 -2.57 -30.75
N ALA A 244 -24.25 -1.57 -30.50
CA ALA A 244 -23.34 -1.59 -29.37
C ALA A 244 -24.14 -1.68 -28.05
N LEU A 245 -23.54 -2.25 -27.01
CA LEU A 245 -24.18 -2.25 -25.69
C LEU A 245 -24.39 -0.82 -25.21
N SER A 246 -25.63 -0.53 -24.81
CA SER A 246 -25.99 0.76 -24.20
C SER A 246 -25.31 0.91 -22.85
N PRO A 247 -24.78 2.09 -22.50
CA PRO A 247 -24.28 2.35 -21.15
C PRO A 247 -25.39 2.13 -20.11
N LEU A 248 -25.02 1.54 -18.97
CA LEU A 248 -25.91 1.47 -17.81
C LEU A 248 -25.85 2.81 -17.08
N GLY A 249 -27.02 3.44 -16.91
CA GLY A 249 -27.18 4.65 -16.08
C GLY A 249 -27.04 4.35 -14.60
N ASP A 250 -27.37 5.32 -13.75
CA ASP A 250 -27.21 5.16 -12.30
C ASP A 250 -28.10 4.06 -11.69
N PRO A 251 -27.58 3.32 -10.69
CA PRO A 251 -28.33 2.26 -10.05
C PRO A 251 -29.52 2.84 -9.27
N PRO A 252 -30.68 2.15 -9.30
CA PRO A 252 -31.76 2.38 -8.34
C PRO A 252 -31.22 2.38 -6.89
N PRO A 253 -31.67 3.30 -6.01
CA PRO A 253 -31.18 3.38 -4.63
C PRO A 253 -31.29 2.07 -3.84
N VAL A 254 -32.32 1.27 -4.13
CA VAL A 254 -32.54 -0.05 -3.51
C VAL A 254 -31.41 -1.05 -3.82
N LEU A 255 -30.69 -0.88 -4.93
CA LEU A 255 -29.59 -1.78 -5.32
C LEU A 255 -28.25 -1.41 -4.70
N ILE A 256 -28.08 -0.19 -4.18
CA ILE A 256 -26.78 0.29 -3.66
C ILE A 256 -26.19 -0.65 -2.59
N PRO A 257 -26.96 -1.15 -1.59
CA PRO A 257 -26.41 -2.09 -0.61
C PRO A 257 -25.90 -3.40 -1.24
N THR A 258 -26.66 -3.94 -2.21
CA THR A 258 -26.27 -5.17 -2.93
C THR A 258 -25.03 -4.94 -3.80
N LEU A 259 -24.93 -3.79 -4.47
CA LEU A 259 -23.76 -3.41 -5.28
C LEU A 259 -22.52 -3.21 -4.39
N ALA A 260 -22.69 -2.59 -3.23
CA ALA A 260 -21.62 -2.40 -2.25
C ALA A 260 -21.03 -3.73 -1.76
N ALA A 261 -21.82 -4.80 -1.70
CA ALA A 261 -21.33 -6.12 -1.28
C ALA A 261 -20.37 -6.78 -2.30
N PHE A 262 -20.33 -6.34 -3.56
CA PHE A 262 -19.39 -6.87 -4.57
C PHE A 262 -17.99 -6.22 -4.53
N ILE A 263 -17.83 -5.17 -3.74
CA ILE A 263 -16.59 -4.40 -3.63
C ILE A 263 -16.21 -4.23 -2.17
N HIS A 264 -14.95 -3.93 -1.88
CA HIS A 264 -14.54 -3.73 -0.49
C HIS A 264 -15.31 -2.54 0.14
N PRO A 265 -15.73 -2.62 1.43
CA PRO A 265 -16.46 -1.54 2.10
C PRO A 265 -15.76 -0.17 2.10
N SER A 266 -14.42 -0.12 2.11
CA SER A 266 -13.68 1.15 1.99
C SER A 266 -13.80 1.76 0.59
N ILE A 267 -13.78 0.92 -0.46
CA ILE A 267 -13.91 1.36 -1.85
C ILE A 267 -15.35 1.79 -2.13
N ALA A 268 -16.34 1.03 -1.64
CA ALA A 268 -17.75 1.39 -1.72
C ALA A 268 -18.03 2.77 -1.10
N ARG A 269 -17.44 3.04 0.08
CA ARG A 269 -17.53 4.36 0.73
C ARG A 269 -16.90 5.47 -0.12
N ARG A 270 -15.71 5.25 -0.70
CA ARG A 270 -15.06 6.22 -1.59
C ARG A 270 -15.88 6.50 -2.85
N LEU A 271 -16.51 5.47 -3.44
CA LEU A 271 -17.41 5.62 -4.59
C LEU A 271 -18.66 6.43 -4.22
N ALA A 272 -19.28 6.13 -3.08
CA ALA A 272 -20.44 6.88 -2.58
C ALA A 272 -20.13 8.37 -2.31
N GLN A 273 -18.87 8.70 -2.02
CA GLN A 273 -18.40 10.06 -1.74
C GLN A 273 -17.74 10.75 -2.94
N GLU A 274 -17.75 10.13 -4.13
CA GLU A 274 -17.08 10.64 -5.35
C GLU A 274 -15.58 10.91 -5.17
N GLN A 275 -14.92 10.19 -4.26
CA GLN A 275 -13.49 10.28 -3.95
C GLN A 275 -12.67 9.20 -4.67
N THR A 276 -12.97 8.94 -5.95
CA THR A 276 -12.31 7.87 -6.72
C THR A 276 -10.81 8.09 -6.93
N THR A 277 -10.36 9.34 -6.90
CA THR A 277 -8.96 9.75 -7.08
C THR A 277 -7.99 9.16 -6.04
N PHE A 278 -8.50 8.77 -4.86
CA PHE A 278 -7.70 8.19 -3.79
C PHE A 278 -7.82 6.66 -3.69
N ILE A 279 -8.47 5.99 -4.65
CA ILE A 279 -8.59 4.52 -4.64
C ILE A 279 -7.26 3.85 -4.97
N ASN A 280 -6.49 4.44 -5.88
CA ASN A 280 -5.19 3.91 -6.31
C ASN A 280 -4.12 4.29 -5.29
N GLU A 281 -3.40 3.29 -4.79
CA GLU A 281 -2.40 3.43 -3.73
C GLU A 281 -1.22 2.48 -3.97
N HIS A 282 -0.04 2.88 -3.47
CA HIS A 282 1.10 1.98 -3.32
C HIS A 282 1.17 1.49 -1.89
N ARG A 283 1.05 0.17 -1.73
CA ARG A 283 1.09 -0.44 -0.41
C ARG A 283 1.78 -1.78 -0.45
N LYS A 284 2.32 -2.14 0.70
CA LYS A 284 2.84 -3.47 0.96
C LYS A 284 1.66 -4.38 1.23
N VAL A 285 1.59 -5.49 0.51
CA VAL A 285 0.49 -6.45 0.60
C VAL A 285 1.04 -7.85 0.80
N THR A 286 0.30 -8.66 1.56
CA THR A 286 0.49 -10.11 1.56
C THR A 286 -0.61 -10.73 0.72
N VAL A 287 -0.22 -11.39 -0.36
CA VAL A 287 -1.13 -12.00 -1.33
C VAL A 287 -1.15 -13.50 -1.10
N VAL A 288 -2.35 -14.05 -0.97
CA VAL A 288 -2.60 -15.49 -0.90
C VAL A 288 -3.30 -15.89 -2.19
N PHE A 289 -2.60 -16.66 -3.02
CA PHE A 289 -3.18 -17.33 -4.17
C PHE A 289 -3.62 -18.73 -3.75
N LEU A 290 -4.90 -19.02 -3.92
CA LEU A 290 -5.53 -20.29 -3.58
C LEU A 290 -6.05 -20.93 -4.86
N ARG A 291 -5.47 -22.03 -5.33
CA ARG A 291 -6.10 -22.88 -6.34
C ARG A 291 -6.94 -23.94 -5.63
N PHE A 292 -8.10 -24.23 -6.18
CA PHE A 292 -9.03 -25.25 -5.69
C PHE A 292 -9.53 -26.10 -6.85
N ASP A 293 -9.73 -27.39 -6.60
CA ASP A 293 -10.25 -28.35 -7.58
C ASP A 293 -11.49 -29.08 -7.02
N GLY A 294 -12.19 -29.87 -7.84
CA GLY A 294 -13.29 -30.75 -7.36
C GLY A 294 -14.73 -30.26 -7.57
N PHE A 295 -14.93 -29.23 -8.40
CA PHE A 295 -16.26 -28.76 -8.80
C PHE A 295 -16.59 -29.15 -10.25
N SER A 296 -17.81 -29.67 -10.47
CA SER A 296 -18.34 -29.98 -11.80
C SER A 296 -19.50 -29.04 -12.12
N TYR A 297 -19.35 -28.19 -13.13
CA TYR A 297 -20.33 -27.14 -13.47
C TYR A 297 -21.56 -27.65 -14.24
N THR A 298 -21.46 -28.86 -14.77
CA THR A 298 -22.58 -29.63 -15.34
C THR A 298 -23.53 -30.15 -14.26
N ASN A 299 -23.11 -30.19 -12.99
CA ASN A 299 -23.95 -30.64 -11.88
C ASN A 299 -25.08 -29.64 -11.61
N PRO A 300 -26.35 -30.06 -11.53
CA PRO A 300 -27.47 -29.18 -11.21
C PRO A 300 -27.40 -28.47 -9.84
N LEU A 301 -26.53 -28.95 -8.93
CA LEU A 301 -26.29 -28.36 -7.61
C LEU A 301 -24.95 -27.61 -7.54
N ALA A 302 -24.32 -27.32 -8.68
CA ALA A 302 -23.02 -26.65 -8.73
C ALA A 302 -23.01 -25.31 -7.98
N GLY A 303 -24.03 -24.48 -8.17
CA GLY A 303 -24.16 -23.18 -7.52
C GLY A 303 -24.34 -23.31 -6.00
N ALA A 304 -25.16 -24.26 -5.56
CA ALA A 304 -25.34 -24.52 -4.12
C ALA A 304 -24.04 -24.99 -3.44
N ARG A 305 -23.26 -25.86 -4.11
CA ARG A 305 -21.95 -26.32 -3.60
C ARG A 305 -20.92 -25.20 -3.56
N LEU A 306 -20.84 -24.40 -4.62
CA LEU A 306 -19.95 -23.23 -4.66
C LEU A 306 -20.32 -22.21 -3.59
N GLN A 307 -21.63 -21.95 -3.39
CA GLN A 307 -22.11 -21.07 -2.32
C GLN A 307 -21.68 -21.58 -0.94
N ALA A 308 -21.88 -22.87 -0.65
CA ALA A 308 -21.49 -23.45 0.64
C ALA A 308 -19.98 -23.34 0.90
N TYR A 309 -19.15 -23.56 -0.12
CA TYR A 309 -17.70 -23.46 -0.02
C TYR A 309 -17.24 -22.00 0.17
N PHE A 310 -17.67 -21.10 -0.71
CA PHE A 310 -17.21 -19.70 -0.68
C PHE A 310 -17.81 -18.87 0.44
N ALA A 311 -19.03 -19.16 0.89
CA ALA A 311 -19.55 -18.54 2.11
C ALA A 311 -18.66 -18.87 3.32
N HIS A 312 -18.11 -20.08 3.40
CA HIS A 312 -17.20 -20.45 4.48
C HIS A 312 -15.83 -19.76 4.34
N ILE A 313 -15.25 -19.76 3.14
CA ILE A 313 -13.98 -19.06 2.87
C ILE A 313 -14.11 -17.56 3.15
N ILE A 314 -15.17 -16.90 2.69
CA ILE A 314 -15.39 -15.46 2.91
C ILE A 314 -15.45 -15.16 4.41
N ASN A 315 -16.14 -15.98 5.20
CA ASN A 315 -16.20 -15.80 6.65
C ASN A 315 -14.85 -16.04 7.34
N ILE A 316 -14.03 -16.99 6.86
CA ILE A 316 -12.65 -17.17 7.36
C ILE A 316 -11.81 -15.94 7.01
N VAL A 317 -11.84 -15.51 5.76
CA VAL A 317 -11.07 -14.35 5.28
C VAL A 317 -11.44 -13.09 6.05
N GLU A 318 -12.74 -12.82 6.24
CA GLU A 318 -13.24 -11.68 7.02
C GLU A 318 -12.80 -11.75 8.48
N ARG A 319 -12.78 -12.93 9.11
CA ARG A 319 -12.34 -13.09 10.50
C ARG A 319 -10.90 -12.62 10.71
N TYR A 320 -10.04 -12.80 9.71
CA TYR A 320 -8.65 -12.33 9.77
C TYR A 320 -8.46 -10.93 9.17
N ASP A 321 -9.54 -10.18 8.94
CA ASP A 321 -9.58 -8.88 8.25
C ASP A 321 -8.88 -8.91 6.87
N GLY A 322 -8.97 -10.04 6.17
CA GLY A 322 -8.51 -10.20 4.79
C GLY A 322 -9.58 -9.81 3.78
N TYR A 323 -9.19 -9.70 2.51
CA TYR A 323 -10.08 -9.33 1.41
C TYR A 323 -9.98 -10.33 0.26
N LEU A 324 -11.05 -11.10 0.00
CA LEU A 324 -11.15 -12.06 -1.12
C LEU A 324 -11.22 -11.35 -2.49
N ASN A 325 -10.17 -10.68 -2.95
CA ASN A 325 -10.18 -9.80 -4.11
C ASN A 325 -10.99 -10.29 -5.32
N LYS A 326 -10.76 -11.52 -5.77
CA LYS A 326 -11.53 -12.12 -6.86
C LYS A 326 -11.44 -13.65 -6.83
N ILE A 327 -12.44 -14.29 -7.42
CA ILE A 327 -12.39 -15.69 -7.84
C ILE A 327 -12.17 -15.68 -9.35
N ASP A 328 -11.42 -16.61 -9.93
CA ASP A 328 -11.17 -16.68 -11.36
C ASP A 328 -11.16 -18.14 -11.83
N MET A 329 -11.72 -18.40 -13.00
CA MET A 329 -11.85 -19.72 -13.61
C MET A 329 -11.18 -19.66 -14.98
N GLY A 330 -10.12 -20.44 -15.22
CA GLY A 330 -9.43 -20.41 -16.50
C GLY A 330 -8.17 -21.29 -16.57
N ASP A 331 -7.22 -20.86 -17.41
CA ASP A 331 -5.98 -21.54 -17.86
C ASP A 331 -5.18 -22.30 -16.79
N LYS A 332 -5.17 -21.79 -15.56
CA LYS A 332 -4.37 -22.29 -14.42
C LYS A 332 -5.22 -23.03 -13.37
N GLY A 333 -6.44 -23.40 -13.73
CA GLY A 333 -7.44 -23.97 -12.84
C GLY A 333 -8.29 -22.90 -12.15
N SER A 334 -9.19 -23.37 -11.28
CA SER A 334 -10.06 -22.50 -10.50
C SER A 334 -9.27 -21.90 -9.32
N LYS A 335 -9.19 -20.57 -9.25
CA LYS A 335 -8.33 -19.88 -8.28
C LYS A 335 -9.05 -18.73 -7.58
N ALA A 336 -8.62 -18.42 -6.38
CA ALA A 336 -9.06 -17.29 -5.58
C ALA A 336 -7.84 -16.48 -5.15
N ILE A 337 -7.99 -15.15 -5.18
CA ILE A 337 -6.96 -14.21 -4.75
C ILE A 337 -7.45 -13.54 -3.48
N ILE A 338 -6.71 -13.71 -2.39
CA ILE A 338 -7.00 -13.09 -1.09
C ILE A 338 -5.87 -12.12 -0.75
N LEU A 339 -6.24 -10.94 -0.26
CA LEU A 339 -5.33 -9.85 0.04
C LEU A 339 -5.36 -9.51 1.52
N PHE A 340 -4.18 -9.31 2.09
CA PHE A 340 -3.97 -8.69 3.40
C PHE A 340 -3.08 -7.47 3.19
N GLY A 341 -3.33 -6.38 3.91
CA GLY A 341 -2.64 -5.12 3.69
C GLY A 341 -3.25 -4.22 2.61
N ALA A 342 -4.30 -4.66 1.91
CA ALA A 342 -5.03 -3.85 0.94
C ALA A 342 -6.52 -4.24 0.86
N PRO A 343 -7.46 -3.26 0.87
CA PRO A 343 -7.24 -1.82 0.97
C PRO A 343 -7.07 -1.30 2.42
N ILE A 344 -7.06 -2.18 3.42
CA ILE A 344 -6.79 -1.85 4.83
C ILE A 344 -5.54 -2.61 5.28
N ALA A 345 -4.62 -1.92 5.93
CA ALA A 345 -3.38 -2.49 6.46
C ALA A 345 -3.40 -2.68 7.99
N HIS A 346 -2.78 -3.77 8.42
CA HIS A 346 -2.56 -4.12 9.82
C HIS A 346 -1.06 -4.32 10.09
N GLU A 347 -0.68 -4.26 11.35
CA GLU A 347 0.72 -4.48 11.77
C GLU A 347 1.19 -5.91 11.46
N ASP A 348 0.28 -6.89 11.48
CA ASP A 348 0.56 -8.33 11.37
C ASP A 348 -0.07 -9.02 10.14
N ASP A 349 -0.30 -8.29 9.04
CA ASP A 349 -0.96 -8.78 7.82
C ASP A 349 -0.35 -10.11 7.29
N SER A 350 0.98 -10.24 7.32
CA SER A 350 1.64 -11.49 6.93
C SER A 350 1.25 -12.66 7.84
N GLY A 351 1.19 -12.45 9.15
CA GLY A 351 0.79 -13.48 10.11
C GLY A 351 -0.69 -13.84 10.02
N ARG A 352 -1.56 -12.86 9.72
CA ARG A 352 -2.99 -13.08 9.45
C ARG A 352 -3.19 -13.94 8.20
N ALA A 353 -2.46 -13.64 7.13
CA ALA A 353 -2.50 -14.41 5.89
C ALA A 353 -2.13 -15.88 6.09
N LEU A 354 -1.07 -16.16 6.85
CA LEU A 354 -0.63 -17.55 7.12
C LEU A 354 -1.67 -18.33 7.94
N ARG A 355 -2.28 -17.73 8.98
CA ARG A 355 -3.34 -18.37 9.78
C ARG A 355 -4.60 -18.61 8.96
N CYS A 356 -5.00 -17.63 8.16
CA CYS A 356 -6.12 -17.75 7.23
C CYS A 356 -5.91 -18.91 6.25
N ALA A 357 -4.72 -19.02 5.66
CA ALA A 357 -4.39 -20.10 4.74
C ALA A 357 -4.42 -21.49 5.40
N LEU A 358 -3.93 -21.60 6.64
CA LEU A 358 -4.00 -22.85 7.41
C LEU A 358 -5.44 -23.28 7.71
N GLU A 359 -6.32 -22.33 8.05
CA GLU A 359 -7.74 -22.63 8.30
C GLU A 359 -8.47 -23.02 7.00
N ILE A 360 -8.19 -22.35 5.88
CA ILE A 360 -8.74 -22.70 4.56
C ILE A 360 -8.28 -24.10 4.13
N ARG A 361 -7.01 -24.46 4.35
CA ARG A 361 -6.49 -25.81 4.06
C ARG A 361 -7.23 -26.90 4.84
N GLY A 362 -7.75 -26.60 6.03
CA GLY A 362 -8.52 -27.54 6.85
C GLY A 362 -9.91 -27.89 6.32
N LEU A 363 -10.37 -27.25 5.23
CA LEU A 363 -11.71 -27.47 4.70
C LEU A 363 -11.81 -28.77 3.88
N PRO A 364 -12.79 -29.65 4.18
CA PRO A 364 -12.87 -30.97 3.55
C PRO A 364 -13.42 -30.96 2.10
N GLN A 365 -13.80 -29.79 1.59
CA GLN A 365 -14.64 -29.66 0.39
C GLN A 365 -13.87 -29.60 -0.93
N ALA A 366 -12.58 -29.26 -0.90
CA ALA A 366 -11.72 -29.17 -2.08
C ALA A 366 -10.25 -29.39 -1.69
N ASP A 367 -9.48 -30.03 -2.57
CA ASP A 367 -8.02 -30.01 -2.46
C ASP A 367 -7.52 -28.63 -2.87
N VAL A 368 -6.56 -28.09 -2.13
CA VAL A 368 -6.11 -26.71 -2.27
C VAL A 368 -4.59 -26.60 -2.43
N HIS A 369 -4.17 -25.69 -3.31
CA HIS A 369 -2.77 -25.36 -3.50
C HIS A 369 -2.59 -23.88 -3.16
N ILE A 370 -1.70 -23.55 -2.22
CA ILE A 370 -1.60 -22.18 -1.71
C ILE A 370 -0.19 -21.63 -1.90
N GLY A 371 -0.11 -20.44 -2.49
CA GLY A 371 1.11 -19.64 -2.60
C GLY A 371 0.96 -18.31 -1.88
N ILE A 372 1.92 -17.96 -1.03
CA ILE A 372 1.89 -16.74 -0.22
C ILE A 372 3.17 -15.94 -0.39
N ASN A 373 3.04 -14.65 -0.69
CA ASN A 373 4.16 -13.73 -0.74
C ASN A 373 3.75 -12.34 -0.24
N THR A 374 4.71 -11.64 0.37
CA THR A 374 4.57 -10.27 0.84
C THR A 374 5.53 -9.37 0.08
N GLY A 375 5.02 -8.23 -0.41
CA GLY A 375 5.85 -7.22 -1.07
C GLY A 375 5.04 -5.98 -1.46
N TYR A 376 5.71 -4.98 -2.01
CA TYR A 376 5.03 -3.80 -2.54
C TYR A 376 4.31 -4.15 -3.85
N ALA A 377 3.07 -3.68 -3.95
CA ALA A 377 2.25 -3.79 -5.14
C ALA A 377 1.52 -2.46 -5.39
N PHE A 378 1.21 -2.20 -6.66
CA PHE A 378 0.18 -1.24 -7.00
C PHE A 378 -1.16 -1.84 -6.59
N CYS A 379 -2.00 -1.08 -5.90
CA CYS A 379 -3.33 -1.48 -5.49
C CYS A 379 -4.33 -0.44 -5.97
N GLY A 380 -5.20 -0.80 -6.90
CA GLY A 380 -6.05 0.19 -7.52
C GLY A 380 -6.99 -0.36 -8.59
N GLN A 381 -7.61 0.56 -9.30
CA GLN A 381 -8.54 0.30 -10.38
C GLN A 381 -7.80 -0.08 -11.66
N VAL A 382 -8.19 -1.23 -12.22
CA VAL A 382 -7.70 -1.73 -13.50
C VAL A 382 -8.86 -1.85 -14.48
N GLY A 383 -8.70 -1.27 -15.66
CA GLY A 383 -9.72 -1.23 -16.72
C GLY A 383 -10.04 0.19 -17.17
N SER A 384 -11.33 0.48 -17.38
CA SER A 384 -11.84 1.79 -17.80
C SER A 384 -13.10 2.18 -17.01
N PRO A 385 -13.55 3.44 -17.07
CA PRO A 385 -14.82 3.85 -16.47
C PRO A 385 -16.04 3.04 -16.96
N GLU A 386 -15.95 2.39 -18.12
CA GLU A 386 -17.00 1.49 -18.62
C GLU A 386 -16.98 0.12 -17.90
N ARG A 387 -15.80 -0.38 -17.56
CA ARG A 387 -15.59 -1.64 -16.84
C ARG A 387 -14.21 -1.67 -16.19
N GLN A 388 -14.16 -1.88 -14.89
CA GLN A 388 -12.92 -1.93 -14.09
C GLN A 388 -13.06 -2.86 -12.88
N GLU A 389 -11.94 -3.29 -12.32
CA GLU A 389 -11.88 -4.02 -11.05
C GLU A 389 -10.86 -3.35 -10.13
N TYR A 390 -11.10 -3.40 -8.81
CA TYR A 390 -10.03 -3.15 -7.87
C TYR A 390 -9.17 -4.40 -7.79
N THR A 391 -7.87 -4.30 -8.02
CA THR A 391 -6.96 -5.44 -7.93
C THR A 391 -5.55 -5.00 -7.54
N VAL A 392 -4.66 -5.97 -7.39
CA VAL A 392 -3.25 -5.73 -7.05
C VAL A 392 -2.37 -6.21 -8.17
N MET A 393 -1.32 -5.44 -8.46
CA MET A 393 -0.38 -5.74 -9.53
C MET A 393 1.05 -5.48 -9.09
N GLY A 394 1.96 -6.30 -9.61
CA GLY A 394 3.39 -6.17 -9.37
C GLY A 394 4.07 -7.53 -9.22
N ASP A 395 5.39 -7.49 -9.16
CA ASP A 395 6.24 -8.67 -9.02
C ASP A 395 5.86 -9.53 -7.79
N ALA A 396 5.46 -8.89 -6.69
CA ALA A 396 5.05 -9.57 -5.48
C ALA A 396 3.80 -10.45 -5.68
N VAL A 397 2.84 -9.99 -6.48
CA VAL A 397 1.60 -10.71 -6.81
C VAL A 397 1.91 -11.91 -7.73
N ASN A 398 2.74 -11.67 -8.74
CA ASN A 398 3.17 -12.70 -9.68
C ASN A 398 3.95 -13.82 -9.00
N LEU A 399 4.78 -13.49 -8.00
CA LEU A 399 5.50 -14.49 -7.23
C LEU A 399 4.54 -15.38 -6.41
N ALA A 400 3.52 -14.81 -5.74
CA ALA A 400 2.53 -15.61 -5.01
C ALA A 400 1.79 -16.59 -5.95
N ALA A 401 1.40 -16.14 -7.15
CA ALA A 401 0.77 -17.01 -8.15
C ALA A 401 1.69 -18.16 -8.59
N ARG A 402 3.00 -17.91 -8.77
CA ARG A 402 3.99 -18.94 -9.14
C ARG A 402 4.24 -19.93 -8.00
N LEU A 403 4.25 -19.47 -6.75
CA LEU A 403 4.34 -20.35 -5.57
C LEU A 403 3.13 -21.28 -5.48
N MET A 404 1.92 -20.77 -5.75
CA MET A 404 0.70 -21.58 -5.78
C MET A 404 0.78 -22.68 -6.85
N GLN A 405 1.30 -22.36 -8.04
CA GLN A 405 1.48 -23.35 -9.12
C GLN A 405 2.51 -24.43 -8.78
N ALA A 406 3.55 -24.08 -7.99
CA ALA A 406 4.57 -25.02 -7.56
C ALA A 406 4.15 -25.88 -6.36
N ALA A 407 3.07 -25.51 -5.67
CA ALA A 407 2.54 -26.25 -4.52
C ALA A 407 1.79 -27.50 -4.99
N SER A 408 1.98 -28.63 -4.29
CA SER A 408 1.13 -29.83 -4.46
C SER A 408 -0.17 -29.72 -3.66
N GLY A 409 -1.11 -30.67 -3.82
CA GLY A 409 -2.37 -30.68 -3.08
C GLY A 409 -2.15 -30.63 -1.56
N GLY A 410 -2.84 -29.71 -0.89
CA GLY A 410 -2.72 -29.41 0.54
C GLY A 410 -1.47 -28.62 0.94
N GLN A 411 -0.53 -28.31 0.02
CA GLN A 411 0.69 -27.57 0.35
C GLN A 411 0.48 -26.05 0.38
N ILE A 412 1.16 -25.41 1.34
CA ILE A 412 1.24 -23.95 1.45
C ILE A 412 2.70 -23.53 1.28
N LEU A 413 3.04 -22.96 0.13
CA LEU A 413 4.38 -22.43 -0.15
C LEU A 413 4.44 -20.93 0.14
N VAL A 414 5.44 -20.52 0.90
CA VAL A 414 5.63 -19.15 1.37
C VAL A 414 7.01 -18.65 0.95
N SER A 415 7.09 -17.40 0.47
CA SER A 415 8.38 -16.80 0.11
C SER A 415 9.29 -16.59 1.32
N GLU A 416 10.60 -16.54 1.08
CA GLU A 416 11.58 -16.32 2.15
C GLU A 416 11.39 -14.97 2.87
N TYR A 417 11.00 -13.92 2.14
CA TYR A 417 10.73 -12.61 2.74
C TYR A 417 9.59 -12.69 3.77
N THR A 418 8.46 -13.29 3.40
CA THR A 418 7.31 -13.47 4.30
C THR A 418 7.68 -14.35 5.49
N ARG A 419 8.43 -15.43 5.27
CA ARG A 419 8.91 -16.32 6.34
C ARG A 419 9.84 -15.63 7.33
N LYS A 420 10.79 -14.80 6.87
CA LYS A 420 11.67 -14.04 7.78
C LYS A 420 10.86 -13.09 8.66
N ALA A 421 9.84 -12.44 8.08
CA ALA A 421 8.94 -11.54 8.80
C ALA A 421 8.04 -12.26 9.83
N THR A 422 7.76 -13.56 9.65
CA THR A 422 6.84 -14.33 10.51
C THR A 422 7.49 -15.56 11.15
N ARG A 423 8.83 -15.60 11.28
CA ARG A 423 9.57 -16.83 11.61
C ARG A 423 9.06 -17.58 12.86
N ARG A 424 8.61 -16.84 13.88
CA ARG A 424 7.78 -17.33 14.99
C ARG A 424 6.45 -16.56 14.93
N PRO A 425 5.28 -17.20 15.13
CA PRO A 425 5.01 -18.49 15.77
C PRO A 425 4.69 -19.66 14.81
N PHE A 426 5.23 -19.70 13.58
CA PHE A 426 4.89 -20.74 12.60
C PHE A 426 5.94 -21.86 12.51
N SER A 427 5.50 -23.07 12.16
CA SER A 427 6.37 -24.23 11.91
C SER A 427 6.64 -24.38 10.42
N TRP A 428 7.92 -24.52 10.07
CA TRP A 428 8.41 -24.51 8.69
C TRP A 428 9.12 -25.83 8.36
N GLU A 429 8.78 -26.40 7.22
CA GLU A 429 9.48 -27.53 6.62
C GLU A 429 10.64 -27.06 5.72
N ALA A 430 11.33 -28.00 5.07
CA ALA A 430 12.54 -27.77 4.30
C ALA A 430 12.39 -26.65 3.24
N GLU A 431 13.45 -25.85 3.11
CA GLU A 431 13.56 -24.81 2.09
C GLU A 431 13.64 -25.43 0.69
N ARG A 432 12.91 -24.81 -0.25
CA ARG A 432 12.89 -25.17 -1.66
C ARG A 432 13.43 -24.00 -2.47
N SER A 433 14.42 -24.29 -3.30
CA SER A 433 14.90 -23.39 -4.34
C SER A 433 14.11 -23.64 -5.62
N LEU A 434 13.27 -22.68 -6.02
CA LEU A 434 12.36 -22.81 -7.16
C LEU A 434 12.83 -21.94 -8.33
N THR A 435 13.08 -22.55 -9.49
CA THR A 435 13.23 -21.80 -10.75
C THR A 435 11.86 -21.46 -11.31
N VAL A 436 11.51 -20.18 -11.31
CA VAL A 436 10.22 -19.69 -11.80
C VAL A 436 10.40 -18.86 -13.07
N LYS A 437 9.47 -18.98 -14.03
CA LYS A 437 9.50 -18.25 -15.31
C LYS A 437 9.64 -16.74 -15.06
N GLY A 438 10.56 -16.05 -15.74
CA GLY A 438 10.79 -14.60 -15.62
C GLY A 438 11.80 -14.18 -14.53
N LYS A 439 12.15 -15.04 -13.56
CA LYS A 439 13.24 -14.72 -12.63
C LYS A 439 14.55 -15.34 -13.13
N SER A 440 15.59 -14.51 -13.22
CA SER A 440 16.94 -14.95 -13.58
C SER A 440 17.64 -15.73 -12.48
N GLN A 441 17.23 -15.55 -11.22
CA GLN A 441 17.75 -16.28 -10.06
C GLN A 441 16.66 -17.17 -9.43
N PRO A 442 17.03 -18.35 -8.87
CA PRO A 442 16.10 -19.20 -8.13
C PRO A 442 15.49 -18.48 -6.94
N VAL A 443 14.18 -18.66 -6.73
CA VAL A 443 13.47 -18.08 -5.59
C VAL A 443 13.46 -19.08 -4.44
N GLN A 444 13.87 -18.64 -3.25
CA GLN A 444 13.79 -19.44 -2.03
C GLN A 444 12.37 -19.36 -1.45
N ALA A 445 11.79 -20.52 -1.16
CA ALA A 445 10.49 -20.68 -0.54
C ALA A 445 10.52 -21.76 0.54
N ALA A 446 9.61 -21.70 1.50
CA ALA A 446 9.47 -22.70 2.54
C ALA A 446 8.04 -23.22 2.58
N LEU A 447 7.88 -24.48 3.01
CA LEU A 447 6.57 -25.07 3.24
C LEU A 447 6.09 -24.72 4.65
N LEU A 448 4.87 -24.18 4.74
CA LEU A 448 4.19 -23.94 6.01
C LEU A 448 3.42 -25.20 6.44
N SER A 449 3.85 -25.82 7.54
CA SER A 449 3.26 -27.07 8.04
C SER A 449 2.07 -26.77 8.95
N ASP A 450 2.30 -25.97 10.00
CA ASP A 450 1.28 -25.62 10.98
C ASP A 450 1.57 -24.27 11.65
N ALA A 451 0.53 -23.66 12.22
CA ALA A 451 0.73 -22.64 13.24
C ALA A 451 1.04 -23.40 14.51
N THR A 452 2.16 -23.10 15.17
CA THR A 452 2.44 -23.73 16.46
C THR A 452 1.28 -23.36 17.40
N PRO A 453 0.42 -24.29 17.85
CA PRO A 453 -0.61 -23.95 18.82
C PRO A 453 0.17 -23.44 20.02
N GLY A 454 -0.06 -22.18 20.42
CA GLY A 454 0.72 -21.50 21.45
C GLY A 454 0.93 -22.42 22.65
N GLY A 455 2.05 -23.15 22.65
CA GLY A 455 2.44 -24.01 23.76
C GLY A 455 2.59 -23.05 24.92
N GLY A 456 1.91 -23.36 26.03
CA GLY A 456 1.77 -22.44 27.16
C GLY A 456 3.08 -21.71 27.40
N TYR A 457 3.09 -20.41 27.08
CA TYR A 457 4.27 -19.58 27.21
C TYR A 457 4.64 -19.58 28.70
N ARG A 458 5.62 -20.40 29.10
CA ARG A 458 6.70 -19.82 29.87
C ARG A 458 7.27 -18.79 28.92
N LEU A 459 7.22 -17.51 29.29
CA LEU A 459 7.86 -16.42 28.55
C LEU A 459 9.38 -16.68 28.54
N HIS A 460 9.83 -17.69 27.81
CA HIS A 460 11.23 -18.00 27.67
C HIS A 460 11.85 -16.83 26.92
N GLU A 461 12.76 -16.16 27.63
CA GLU A 461 13.60 -15.06 27.21
C GLU A 461 13.76 -15.02 25.68
N THR A 462 13.08 -14.07 25.02
CA THR A 462 13.75 -13.45 23.89
C THR A 462 14.90 -12.71 24.55
N ARG A 463 16.09 -13.32 24.62
CA ARG A 463 17.29 -12.66 25.11
C ARG A 463 17.54 -11.48 24.18
N TYR A 464 16.97 -10.33 24.51
CA TYR A 464 17.30 -9.08 23.88
C TYR A 464 18.79 -8.87 24.14
N ALA A 465 19.58 -8.89 23.07
CA ALA A 465 21.04 -8.84 23.16
C ALA A 465 21.57 -7.55 23.81
N LEU A 466 20.72 -6.52 23.95
CA LEU A 466 21.07 -5.22 24.49
C LEU A 466 20.44 -4.99 25.87
N PRO A 467 21.14 -4.32 26.80
CA PRO A 467 20.58 -3.93 28.09
C PRO A 467 19.37 -3.00 27.92
N MET A 468 18.50 -2.92 28.92
CA MET A 468 17.42 -1.95 28.93
C MET A 468 17.99 -0.52 28.94
N VAL A 469 17.58 0.30 27.97
CA VAL A 469 17.97 1.71 27.85
C VAL A 469 16.77 2.59 28.21
N GLY A 470 17.01 3.59 29.05
CA GLY A 470 15.95 4.45 29.59
C GLY A 470 15.05 3.74 30.60
N ARG A 471 13.90 4.34 30.91
CA ARG A 471 12.82 3.74 31.72
C ARG A 471 13.16 3.36 33.17
N GLN A 472 14.13 4.05 33.77
CA GLN A 472 14.57 3.72 35.13
C GLN A 472 13.48 4.01 36.17
N GLU A 473 12.71 5.09 36.00
CA GLU A 473 11.62 5.44 36.90
C GLU A 473 10.49 4.39 36.86
N GLU A 474 10.12 3.95 35.65
CA GLU A 474 9.11 2.91 35.44
C GLU A 474 9.55 1.56 36.01
N LEU A 475 10.82 1.18 35.85
CA LEU A 475 11.37 -0.04 36.46
C LEU A 475 11.39 0.02 37.99
N GLU A 476 11.67 1.18 38.59
CA GLU A 476 11.60 1.36 40.05
C GLU A 476 10.17 1.21 40.59
N VAL A 477 9.16 1.69 39.85
CA VAL A 477 7.75 1.43 40.18
C VAL A 477 7.46 -0.08 40.13
N ALA A 478 7.86 -0.77 39.05
CA ALA A 478 7.65 -2.20 38.90
C ALA A 478 8.33 -3.02 40.01
N ARG A 479 9.58 -2.67 40.38
CA ARG A 479 10.32 -3.28 41.50
C ARG A 479 9.59 -3.13 42.83
N ARG A 480 9.01 -1.95 43.10
CA ARG A 480 8.20 -1.72 44.31
C ARG A 480 6.93 -2.58 44.33
N LEU A 481 6.25 -2.73 43.21
CA LEU A 481 5.05 -3.57 43.12
C LEU A 481 5.40 -5.06 43.31
N LEU A 482 6.47 -5.55 42.67
CA LEU A 482 6.97 -6.90 42.86
C LEU A 482 7.29 -7.19 44.34
N ASN A 483 7.92 -6.25 45.05
CA ASN A 483 8.20 -6.40 46.48
C ASN A 483 6.92 -6.55 47.32
N ARG A 484 5.85 -5.81 47.01
CA ARG A 484 4.56 -5.94 47.72
C ARG A 484 3.94 -7.31 47.50
N VAL A 485 4.01 -7.82 46.28
CA VAL A 485 3.49 -9.14 45.90
C VAL A 485 4.24 -10.25 46.65
N LEU A 486 5.56 -10.14 46.79
CA LEU A 486 6.35 -11.07 47.60
C LEU A 486 6.00 -11.03 49.10
N LEU A 487 5.43 -9.92 49.59
CA LEU A 487 4.88 -9.80 50.95
C LEU A 487 3.42 -10.28 51.06
N GLY A 488 2.87 -10.91 50.02
CA GLY A 488 1.50 -11.43 49.99
C GLY A 488 0.43 -10.39 49.62
N GLN A 489 0.81 -9.19 49.18
CA GLN A 489 -0.13 -8.15 48.76
C GLN A 489 -0.26 -8.14 47.24
N GLY A 490 -1.39 -8.63 46.72
CA GLY A 490 -1.59 -8.71 45.28
C GLY A 490 -1.70 -7.33 44.63
N GLN A 491 -1.20 -7.21 43.41
CA GLN A 491 -1.14 -5.96 42.68
C GLN A 491 -1.62 -6.14 41.23
N VAL A 492 -2.13 -5.06 40.65
CA VAL A 492 -2.44 -4.98 39.21
C VAL A 492 -1.62 -3.86 38.61
N LEU A 493 -0.81 -4.18 37.60
CA LEU A 493 0.02 -3.25 36.86
C LEU A 493 -0.51 -3.10 35.43
N GLY A 494 -0.97 -1.90 35.08
CA GLY A 494 -1.25 -1.51 33.70
C GLY A 494 -0.04 -0.83 33.07
N ILE A 495 0.39 -1.27 31.88
CA ILE A 495 1.40 -0.56 31.08
C ILE A 495 0.73 -0.05 29.81
N THR A 496 0.63 1.26 29.70
CA THR A 496 -0.15 1.94 28.66
C THR A 496 0.74 2.81 27.80
N ALA A 497 0.75 2.54 26.49
CA ALA A 497 1.48 3.35 25.53
C ALA A 497 1.03 3.07 24.10
N GLU A 498 1.40 3.95 23.16
CA GLU A 498 1.25 3.68 21.73
C GLU A 498 2.17 2.54 21.26
N ALA A 499 1.90 2.01 20.06
CA ALA A 499 2.75 0.98 19.45
C ALA A 499 4.18 1.52 19.19
N GLY A 500 5.19 0.68 19.37
CA GLY A 500 6.60 1.06 19.21
C GLY A 500 7.24 1.78 20.41
N MET A 501 6.48 2.12 21.46
CA MET A 501 7.00 2.83 22.65
C MET A 501 7.83 1.96 23.62
N GLY A 502 7.98 0.67 23.31
CA GLY A 502 8.76 -0.27 24.13
C GLY A 502 7.97 -1.01 25.22
N LYS A 503 6.64 -1.09 25.12
CA LYS A 503 5.78 -1.83 26.08
C LYS A 503 6.25 -3.27 26.31
N THR A 504 6.34 -4.06 25.25
CA THR A 504 6.79 -5.46 25.31
C THR A 504 8.23 -5.58 25.83
N ARG A 505 9.11 -4.63 25.49
CA ARG A 505 10.49 -4.61 26.02
C ARG A 505 10.52 -4.38 27.53
N LEU A 506 9.76 -3.40 28.03
CA LEU A 506 9.63 -3.14 29.47
C LEU A 506 8.96 -4.30 30.20
N GLY A 507 7.88 -4.85 29.64
CA GLY A 507 7.20 -6.04 30.19
C GLY A 507 8.14 -7.24 30.29
N THR A 508 8.95 -7.48 29.25
CA THR A 508 9.97 -8.55 29.26
C THR A 508 11.03 -8.32 30.35
N GLU A 509 11.47 -7.07 30.56
CA GLU A 509 12.43 -6.77 31.62
C GLU A 509 11.81 -6.97 33.02
N ILE A 510 10.54 -6.65 33.21
CA ILE A 510 9.80 -6.91 34.46
C ILE A 510 9.63 -8.41 34.70
N ILE A 511 9.31 -9.18 33.65
CA ILE A 511 9.25 -10.65 33.69
C ILE A 511 10.58 -11.22 34.16
N ARG A 512 11.69 -10.78 33.57
CA ARG A 512 13.03 -11.20 33.97
C ARG A 512 13.32 -10.90 35.43
N ILE A 513 13.01 -9.69 35.91
CA ILE A 513 13.19 -9.32 37.33
C ILE A 513 12.31 -10.20 38.24
N ALA A 514 11.10 -10.57 37.81
CA ALA A 514 10.20 -11.44 38.57
C ALA A 514 10.73 -12.89 38.65
N GLU A 515 11.25 -13.43 37.54
CA GLU A 515 11.88 -14.76 37.50
C GLU A 515 13.15 -14.83 38.35
N GLU A 516 14.02 -13.81 38.28
CA GLU A 516 15.20 -13.66 39.15
C GLU A 516 14.82 -13.64 40.65
N ARG A 517 13.59 -13.24 40.97
CA ARG A 517 13.02 -13.23 42.33
C ARG A 517 12.19 -14.47 42.67
N GLY A 518 12.20 -15.48 41.81
CA GLY A 518 11.57 -16.78 42.06
C GLY A 518 10.06 -16.85 41.81
N MET A 519 9.48 -15.88 41.10
CA MET A 519 8.06 -15.91 40.72
C MET A 519 7.81 -16.87 39.55
N ALA A 520 6.65 -17.53 39.52
CA ALA A 520 6.21 -18.28 38.35
C ALA A 520 5.44 -17.35 37.39
N VAL A 521 5.83 -17.34 36.12
CA VAL A 521 5.28 -16.43 35.10
C VAL A 521 4.43 -17.20 34.10
N TYR A 522 3.21 -16.72 33.87
CA TYR A 522 2.29 -17.25 32.86
C TYR A 522 1.75 -16.11 32.01
N GLY A 523 1.84 -16.25 30.68
CA GLY A 523 1.48 -15.18 29.75
C GLY A 523 0.47 -15.60 28.69
N GLY A 524 -0.32 -14.64 28.22
CA GLY A 524 -1.18 -14.74 27.05
C GLY A 524 -1.10 -13.47 26.20
N GLU A 525 -1.18 -13.62 24.89
CA GLU A 525 -1.19 -12.51 23.92
C GLU A 525 -2.58 -12.40 23.29
N CYS A 526 -3.16 -11.21 23.30
CA CYS A 526 -4.38 -10.92 22.54
C CYS A 526 -4.04 -10.74 21.07
N LEU A 527 -4.53 -11.64 20.23
CA LEU A 527 -4.44 -11.47 18.77
C LEU A 527 -5.39 -10.35 18.32
N SER A 528 -4.94 -9.55 17.37
CA SER A 528 -5.67 -8.40 16.82
C SER A 528 -7.00 -8.77 16.13
N HIS A 529 -7.21 -10.05 15.80
CA HIS A 529 -8.45 -10.63 15.24
C HIS A 529 -9.22 -11.51 16.26
N GLY A 530 -8.75 -11.57 17.51
CA GLY A 530 -9.30 -12.42 18.57
C GLY A 530 -10.50 -11.82 19.32
N THR A 531 -10.93 -10.60 19.00
CA THR A 531 -11.95 -9.83 19.74
C THR A 531 -13.30 -10.53 19.89
N ASN A 532 -13.63 -11.45 18.98
CA ASN A 532 -14.90 -12.18 18.97
C ASN A 532 -14.79 -13.64 19.42
N THR A 533 -13.59 -14.13 19.77
CA THR A 533 -13.39 -15.53 20.19
C THR A 533 -13.19 -15.57 21.71
N PRO A 534 -14.15 -16.10 22.49
CA PRO A 534 -14.08 -16.07 23.95
C PRO A 534 -12.86 -16.77 24.53
N TYR A 535 -12.22 -16.13 25.51
CA TYR A 535 -11.16 -16.71 26.35
C TYR A 535 -9.85 -17.06 25.63
N VAL A 536 -9.63 -16.64 24.38
CA VAL A 536 -8.41 -16.98 23.61
C VAL A 536 -7.13 -16.56 24.33
N VAL A 537 -7.10 -15.35 24.90
CA VAL A 537 -5.93 -14.85 25.65
C VAL A 537 -5.60 -15.69 26.88
N TRP A 538 -6.60 -16.34 27.47
CA TRP A 538 -6.44 -17.17 28.66
C TRP A 538 -5.93 -18.57 28.33
N GLN A 539 -6.04 -19.03 27.09
CA GLN A 539 -5.66 -20.40 26.74
C GLN A 539 -4.16 -20.68 26.95
N PRO A 540 -3.22 -19.84 26.45
CA PRO A 540 -1.79 -20.10 26.67
C PRO A 540 -1.42 -20.02 28.15
N LEU A 541 -1.98 -19.04 28.86
CA LEU A 541 -1.77 -18.83 30.29
C LEU A 541 -2.23 -20.06 31.09
N LEU A 542 -3.46 -20.53 30.86
CA LEU A 542 -4.01 -21.67 31.58
C LEU A 542 -3.37 -22.99 31.15
N ARG A 543 -3.05 -23.19 29.86
CA ARG A 543 -2.30 -24.38 29.43
C ARG A 543 -0.93 -24.44 30.11
N GLY A 544 -0.24 -23.31 30.23
CA GLY A 544 1.01 -23.20 30.98
C GLY A 544 0.82 -23.45 32.49
N PHE A 545 -0.25 -22.89 33.08
CA PHE A 545 -0.63 -23.14 34.48
C PHE A 545 -0.86 -24.63 34.75
N PHE A 546 -1.56 -25.32 33.83
CA PHE A 546 -1.84 -26.75 33.91
C PHE A 546 -0.70 -27.65 33.44
N GLY A 547 0.44 -27.10 32.99
CA GLY A 547 1.59 -27.90 32.54
C GLY A 547 1.31 -28.74 31.29
N LEU A 548 0.40 -28.31 30.42
CA LEU A 548 -0.01 -29.06 29.24
C LEU A 548 1.03 -28.95 28.13
N GLU A 549 1.65 -30.08 27.78
CA GLU A 549 2.61 -30.18 26.69
C GLU A 549 1.93 -30.62 25.38
N ASN A 550 2.29 -29.99 24.27
CA ASN A 550 1.70 -30.29 22.96
C ASN A 550 2.17 -31.63 22.36
N THR A 551 3.19 -32.26 22.95
CA THR A 551 3.66 -33.61 22.61
C THR A 551 2.72 -34.70 23.10
N GLN A 552 1.86 -34.40 24.07
CA GLN A 552 0.89 -35.32 24.65
C GLN A 552 -0.36 -35.39 23.78
N SER A 553 -0.93 -36.59 23.66
CA SER A 553 -2.24 -36.79 23.03
C SER A 553 -3.35 -36.05 23.78
N THR A 554 -4.44 -35.72 23.10
CA THR A 554 -5.59 -35.03 23.71
C THR A 554 -6.14 -35.77 24.93
N GLU A 555 -6.14 -37.11 24.91
CA GLU A 555 -6.60 -37.94 26.04
C GLU A 555 -5.67 -37.82 27.25
N GLU A 556 -4.35 -37.81 27.04
CA GLU A 556 -3.34 -37.61 28.09
C GLU A 556 -3.45 -36.20 28.70
N GLN A 557 -3.66 -35.17 27.87
CA GLN A 557 -3.87 -33.80 28.33
C GLN A 557 -5.12 -33.71 29.23
N ILE A 558 -6.24 -34.31 28.82
CA ILE A 558 -7.48 -34.33 29.63
C ILE A 558 -7.27 -35.08 30.95
N ALA A 559 -6.57 -36.22 30.93
CA ALA A 559 -6.26 -36.98 32.14
C ALA A 559 -5.39 -36.18 33.11
N HIS A 560 -4.42 -35.42 32.61
CA HIS A 560 -3.55 -34.57 33.42
C HIS A 560 -4.32 -33.43 34.11
N VAL A 561 -5.16 -32.70 33.37
CA VAL A 561 -6.02 -31.64 33.94
C VAL A 561 -6.94 -32.24 35.01
N ARG A 562 -7.54 -33.40 34.74
CA ARG A 562 -8.42 -34.09 35.70
C ARG A 562 -7.70 -34.42 37.01
N GLN A 563 -6.46 -34.90 36.92
CA GLN A 563 -5.65 -35.22 38.09
C GLN A 563 -5.32 -33.97 38.91
N MET A 564 -4.87 -32.89 38.27
CA MET A 564 -4.59 -31.61 38.95
C MET A 564 -5.83 -31.00 39.61
N VAL A 565 -6.98 -31.05 38.94
CA VAL A 565 -8.26 -30.58 39.54
C VAL A 565 -8.64 -31.45 40.75
N LYS A 566 -8.43 -32.76 40.68
CA LYS A 566 -8.70 -33.68 41.79
C LYS A 566 -7.80 -33.41 43.00
N GLU A 567 -6.51 -33.12 42.77
CA GLU A 567 -5.55 -32.78 43.82
C GLU A 567 -5.86 -31.42 44.45
N THR A 568 -6.38 -30.49 43.66
CA THR A 568 -6.81 -29.17 44.11
C THR A 568 -8.07 -29.23 44.97
N ASP A 569 -9.14 -29.80 44.43
CA ASP A 569 -10.42 -29.97 45.11
C ASP A 569 -11.26 -31.02 44.35
N PRO A 570 -11.45 -32.24 44.90
CA PRO A 570 -12.26 -33.29 44.27
C PRO A 570 -13.70 -32.86 43.95
N SER A 571 -14.26 -31.88 44.67
CA SER A 571 -15.62 -31.39 44.45
C SER A 571 -15.78 -30.61 43.12
N LEU A 572 -14.67 -30.21 42.50
CA LEU A 572 -14.65 -29.51 41.21
C LEU A 572 -14.67 -30.47 40.01
N LEU A 573 -14.43 -31.78 40.21
CA LEU A 573 -14.42 -32.77 39.13
C LEU A 573 -15.71 -32.80 38.28
N PRO A 574 -16.93 -32.71 38.86
CA PRO A 574 -18.16 -32.61 38.07
C PRO A 574 -18.23 -31.39 37.15
N ARG A 575 -17.45 -30.33 37.45
CA ARG A 575 -17.39 -29.06 36.69
C ARG A 575 -16.22 -29.00 35.70
N LEU A 576 -15.38 -30.04 35.62
CA LEU A 576 -14.23 -30.13 34.71
C LEU A 576 -14.54 -29.73 33.25
N PRO A 577 -15.71 -30.06 32.65
CA PRO A 577 -16.02 -29.68 31.26
C PRO A 577 -16.02 -28.17 31.02
N LEU A 578 -16.24 -27.34 32.06
CA LEU A 578 -16.18 -25.88 31.94
C LEU A 578 -14.79 -25.38 31.53
N LEU A 579 -13.71 -26.06 31.99
CA LEU A 579 -12.33 -25.74 31.61
C LEU A 579 -12.02 -26.10 30.16
N GLY A 580 -12.78 -27.01 29.53
CA GLY A 580 -12.53 -27.45 28.16
C GLY A 580 -12.51 -26.29 27.16
N ARG A 581 -13.36 -25.28 27.38
CA ARG A 581 -13.46 -24.10 26.51
C ARG A 581 -12.26 -23.15 26.62
N VAL A 582 -11.62 -23.07 27.78
CA VAL A 582 -10.44 -22.21 28.02
C VAL A 582 -9.13 -22.97 27.82
N LEU A 583 -9.13 -24.30 27.86
CA LEU A 583 -7.96 -25.12 27.57
C LEU A 583 -7.90 -25.58 26.10
N ASN A 584 -8.96 -25.31 25.34
CA ASN A 584 -9.18 -25.83 24.00
C ASN A 584 -9.10 -27.36 23.95
N LEU A 585 -9.80 -28.03 24.88
CA LEU A 585 -9.85 -29.47 25.01
C LEU A 585 -11.30 -29.98 24.87
N PRO A 586 -11.55 -31.04 24.08
CA PRO A 586 -12.88 -31.63 23.91
C PRO A 586 -13.25 -32.49 25.13
N ILE A 587 -13.51 -31.85 26.27
CA ILE A 587 -13.90 -32.53 27.52
C ILE A 587 -15.41 -32.85 27.48
N PRO A 588 -15.84 -34.11 27.61
CA PRO A 588 -17.26 -34.48 27.57
C PRO A 588 -18.07 -33.85 28.72
N GLU A 589 -19.27 -33.36 28.42
CA GLU A 589 -20.19 -32.78 29.41
C GLU A 589 -20.63 -33.81 30.48
N THR A 590 -20.75 -33.36 31.73
CA THR A 590 -21.37 -34.13 32.83
C THR A 590 -22.86 -33.80 32.94
N ASP A 591 -23.63 -34.58 33.71
CA ASP A 591 -25.04 -34.26 33.96
C ASP A 591 -25.23 -32.93 34.69
N LEU A 592 -24.23 -32.51 35.48
CA LEU A 592 -24.23 -31.19 36.11
C LEU A 592 -24.06 -30.09 35.04
N THR A 593 -22.98 -30.14 34.25
CA THR A 593 -22.68 -29.06 33.30
C THR A 593 -23.71 -28.99 32.17
N ARG A 594 -24.25 -30.13 31.71
CA ARG A 594 -25.29 -30.20 30.68
C ARG A 594 -26.57 -29.44 31.08
N ASN A 595 -26.89 -29.43 32.37
CA ASN A 595 -28.10 -28.77 32.91
C ASN A 595 -27.86 -27.35 33.45
N MET A 596 -26.62 -26.82 33.38
CA MET A 596 -26.32 -25.46 33.85
C MET A 596 -26.69 -24.40 32.80
N GLU A 597 -27.38 -23.34 33.26
CA GLU A 597 -27.60 -22.14 32.44
C GLU A 597 -26.28 -21.41 32.12
N ALA A 598 -26.26 -20.67 31.01
CA ALA A 598 -25.06 -20.00 30.51
C ALA A 598 -24.38 -19.08 31.55
N ARG A 599 -25.18 -18.36 32.36
CA ARG A 599 -24.67 -17.47 33.43
C ARG A 599 -23.96 -18.27 34.53
N LEU A 600 -24.60 -19.33 35.04
CA LEU A 600 -24.02 -20.22 36.05
C LEU A 600 -22.75 -20.91 35.54
N ARG A 601 -22.71 -21.29 34.26
CA ARG A 601 -21.51 -21.87 33.63
C ARG A 601 -20.33 -20.88 33.65
N LYS A 602 -20.60 -19.61 33.34
CA LYS A 602 -19.60 -18.53 33.41
C LYS A 602 -19.10 -18.32 34.84
N GLU A 603 -20.00 -18.10 35.80
CA GLU A 603 -19.63 -17.84 37.20
C GLU A 603 -18.85 -19.03 37.82
N ALA A 604 -19.25 -20.27 37.51
CA ALA A 604 -18.53 -21.45 37.98
C ALA A 604 -17.14 -21.61 37.35
N LEU A 605 -16.99 -21.30 36.06
CA LEU A 605 -15.69 -21.30 35.37
C LEU A 605 -14.74 -20.27 36.00
N GLU A 606 -15.20 -19.03 36.17
CA GLU A 606 -14.41 -17.97 36.79
C GLU A 606 -14.00 -18.34 38.22
N GLY A 607 -14.93 -18.90 39.01
CA GLY A 607 -14.64 -19.38 40.36
C GLY A 607 -13.58 -20.47 40.41
N MET A 608 -13.63 -21.46 39.50
CA MET A 608 -12.62 -22.50 39.39
C MET A 608 -11.23 -21.94 39.07
N ILE A 609 -11.15 -20.96 38.16
CA ILE A 609 -9.88 -20.33 37.78
C ILE A 609 -9.31 -19.52 38.94
N VAL A 610 -10.13 -18.71 39.63
CA VAL A 610 -9.71 -17.94 40.81
C VAL A 610 -9.20 -18.85 41.92
N GLN A 611 -9.92 -19.93 42.22
CA GLN A 611 -9.53 -20.90 43.25
C GLN A 611 -8.19 -21.57 42.89
N GLY A 612 -8.01 -21.98 41.63
CA GLY A 612 -6.75 -22.54 41.14
C GLY A 612 -5.58 -21.55 41.28
N ILE A 613 -5.77 -20.30 40.86
CA ILE A 613 -4.74 -19.25 40.99
C ILE A 613 -4.37 -19.03 42.47
N ARG A 614 -5.36 -18.94 43.37
CA ARG A 614 -5.11 -18.77 44.81
C ARG A 614 -4.27 -19.91 45.39
N LEU A 615 -4.65 -21.15 45.13
CA LEU A 615 -3.91 -22.32 45.63
C LEU A 615 -2.48 -22.36 45.10
N ARG A 616 -2.30 -22.18 43.79
CA ARG A 616 -0.96 -22.15 43.18
C ARG A 616 -0.10 -21.00 43.73
N SER A 617 -0.71 -19.86 44.04
CA SER A 617 0.00 -18.71 44.62
C SER A 617 0.56 -18.98 46.02
N THR A 618 0.01 -19.97 46.75
CA THR A 618 0.57 -20.39 48.06
C THR A 618 1.86 -21.20 47.93
N GLU A 619 2.06 -21.90 46.80
CA GLU A 619 3.30 -22.64 46.53
C GLU A 619 4.40 -21.70 46.04
N LYS A 620 4.07 -20.80 45.10
CA LYS A 620 4.99 -19.81 44.53
C LYS A 620 4.23 -18.54 44.16
N PRO A 621 4.80 -17.34 44.40
CA PRO A 621 4.23 -16.09 43.90
C PRO A 621 4.08 -16.11 42.37
N LEU A 622 2.99 -15.52 41.85
CA LEU A 622 2.63 -15.60 40.44
C LEU A 622 2.68 -14.25 39.74
N LEU A 623 3.14 -14.25 38.50
CA LEU A 623 2.99 -13.12 37.56
C LEU A 623 2.15 -13.59 36.36
N LEU A 624 0.97 -12.99 36.20
CA LEU A 624 0.07 -13.22 35.09
C LEU A 624 0.20 -12.06 34.09
N VAL A 625 0.61 -12.36 32.86
CA VAL A 625 0.91 -11.34 31.84
C VAL A 625 -0.11 -11.39 30.71
N PHE A 626 -0.71 -10.25 30.39
CA PHE A 626 -1.61 -10.07 29.26
C PHE A 626 -1.01 -9.06 28.29
N GLU A 627 -0.54 -9.53 27.15
CA GLU A 627 -0.05 -8.68 26.07
C GLU A 627 -1.19 -8.26 25.14
N ASP A 628 -1.09 -7.02 24.63
CA ASP A 628 -2.07 -6.41 23.73
C ASP A 628 -3.53 -6.48 24.22
N ALA A 629 -3.74 -6.34 25.53
CA ALA A 629 -5.03 -6.47 26.21
C ALA A 629 -6.14 -5.50 25.72
N HIS A 630 -5.82 -4.54 24.86
CA HIS A 630 -6.79 -3.69 24.17
C HIS A 630 -7.64 -4.44 23.13
N TRP A 631 -7.21 -5.61 22.67
CA TRP A 631 -7.98 -6.51 21.78
C TRP A 631 -8.74 -7.62 22.53
N MET A 632 -8.78 -7.56 23.86
CA MET A 632 -9.41 -8.60 24.69
C MET A 632 -10.92 -8.66 24.48
N ASP A 633 -11.47 -9.86 24.24
CA ASP A 633 -12.91 -10.06 24.10
C ASP A 633 -13.66 -9.78 25.43
N PRO A 634 -14.97 -9.46 25.38
CA PRO A 634 -15.73 -9.12 26.59
C PRO A 634 -15.69 -10.19 27.70
N LEU A 635 -15.74 -11.48 27.35
CA LEU A 635 -15.73 -12.56 28.35
C LEU A 635 -14.35 -12.76 28.97
N SER A 636 -13.28 -12.59 28.18
CA SER A 636 -11.91 -12.56 28.73
C SER A 636 -11.68 -11.38 29.67
N ASN A 637 -12.26 -10.21 29.38
CA ASN A 637 -12.16 -9.02 30.22
C ASN A 637 -12.91 -9.21 31.54
N ASP A 638 -14.11 -9.79 31.49
CA ASP A 638 -14.87 -10.15 32.70
C ASP A 638 -14.09 -11.11 33.61
N LEU A 639 -13.44 -12.14 33.04
CA LEU A 639 -12.59 -13.05 33.79
C LEU A 639 -11.36 -12.34 34.40
N LEU A 640 -10.71 -11.44 33.65
CA LEU A 640 -9.61 -10.61 34.16
C LEU A 640 -10.04 -9.75 35.34
N GLU A 641 -11.24 -9.17 35.24
CA GLU A 641 -11.85 -8.36 36.28
C GLU A 641 -12.15 -9.19 37.54
N THR A 642 -12.72 -10.39 37.37
CA THR A 642 -12.98 -11.33 38.46
C THR A 642 -11.68 -11.80 39.12
N VAL A 643 -10.63 -12.09 38.36
CA VAL A 643 -9.29 -12.42 38.92
C VAL A 643 -8.70 -11.23 39.66
N ALA A 644 -8.66 -10.04 39.06
CA ALA A 644 -8.10 -8.82 39.66
C ALA A 644 -8.79 -8.45 40.98
N ARG A 645 -10.11 -8.67 41.09
CA ARG A 645 -10.88 -8.46 42.33
C ARG A 645 -10.47 -9.41 43.46
N ASN A 646 -10.11 -10.65 43.11
CA ASN A 646 -9.89 -11.74 44.07
C ASN A 646 -8.41 -12.03 44.35
N ILE A 647 -7.48 -11.13 44.03
CA ILE A 647 -6.04 -11.35 44.28
C ILE A 647 -5.43 -10.40 45.34
N ALA A 648 -6.16 -9.42 45.85
CA ALA A 648 -5.61 -8.35 46.70
C ALA A 648 -4.82 -8.86 47.93
N ASP A 649 -5.23 -10.00 48.49
CA ASP A 649 -4.65 -10.68 49.67
C ASP A 649 -3.77 -11.89 49.31
N THR A 650 -3.29 -11.97 48.07
CA THR A 650 -2.51 -13.11 47.56
C THR A 650 -1.22 -12.66 46.88
N PRO A 651 -0.17 -13.50 46.84
CA PRO A 651 1.09 -13.15 46.17
C PRO A 651 0.98 -13.29 44.64
N VAL A 652 0.06 -12.54 44.04
CA VAL A 652 -0.19 -12.51 42.58
C VAL A 652 -0.03 -11.08 42.04
N LEU A 653 0.76 -10.94 40.97
CA LEU A 653 0.83 -9.74 40.15
C LEU A 653 0.12 -10.00 38.82
N VAL A 654 -0.88 -9.18 38.49
CA VAL A 654 -1.48 -9.15 37.14
C VAL A 654 -0.87 -7.98 36.38
N MET A 655 -0.20 -8.26 35.26
CA MET A 655 0.38 -7.24 34.38
C MET A 655 -0.38 -7.22 33.05
N ALA A 656 -1.01 -6.10 32.72
CA ALA A 656 -1.73 -5.90 31.46
C ALA A 656 -1.07 -4.81 30.62
N LEU A 657 -0.64 -5.16 29.42
CA LEU A 657 -0.04 -4.24 28.45
C LEU A 657 -1.12 -3.85 27.42
N TYR A 658 -1.46 -2.57 27.33
CA TYR A 658 -2.51 -2.09 26.43
C TYR A 658 -2.20 -0.72 25.83
N ARG A 659 -3.04 -0.29 24.88
CA ARG A 659 -2.98 1.03 24.24
C ARG A 659 -3.97 1.99 24.92
N PRO A 660 -3.70 3.31 24.96
CA PRO A 660 -4.59 4.29 25.59
C PRO A 660 -6.04 4.14 25.12
N THR A 661 -6.97 3.99 26.08
CA THR A 661 -8.32 3.46 25.84
C THR A 661 -9.39 4.51 25.56
N GLU A 662 -9.07 5.81 25.44
CA GLU A 662 -10.00 6.81 24.90
C GLU A 662 -10.44 6.51 23.45
N ARG A 663 -9.79 5.53 22.82
CA ARG A 663 -9.91 5.11 21.42
C ARG A 663 -10.68 3.78 21.22
N TYR A 664 -11.11 3.10 22.29
CA TYR A 664 -11.89 1.85 22.25
C TYR A 664 -13.05 1.92 23.26
N ALA A 665 -14.21 1.34 22.91
CA ALA A 665 -15.47 1.54 23.66
C ALA A 665 -15.46 1.05 25.12
N THR A 666 -14.45 0.28 25.54
CA THR A 666 -14.35 -0.32 26.88
C THR A 666 -13.01 0.01 27.53
N GLN A 667 -13.02 0.85 28.56
CA GLN A 667 -11.87 0.98 29.46
C GLN A 667 -11.69 -0.34 30.25
N PRO A 668 -10.45 -0.76 30.55
CA PRO A 668 -10.24 -1.96 31.36
C PRO A 668 -10.84 -1.73 32.75
N ALA A 669 -11.85 -2.51 33.13
CA ALA A 669 -12.53 -2.33 34.41
C ALA A 669 -11.60 -2.56 35.63
N ILE A 670 -10.40 -3.10 35.40
CA ILE A 670 -9.30 -3.21 36.38
C ILE A 670 -8.84 -1.86 36.95
N LYS A 671 -9.08 -0.73 36.27
CA LYS A 671 -8.67 0.60 36.74
C LYS A 671 -9.34 1.04 38.03
N ARG A 672 -10.48 0.44 38.39
CA ARG A 672 -11.30 0.83 39.55
C ARG A 672 -10.80 0.26 40.89
N PHE A 673 -9.82 -0.64 40.88
CA PHE A 673 -9.35 -1.32 42.08
C PHE A 673 -8.25 -0.51 42.79
N GLY A 674 -8.27 -0.49 44.14
CA GLY A 674 -7.32 0.29 44.94
C GLY A 674 -5.86 -0.22 44.88
N HIS A 675 -5.64 -1.45 44.42
CA HIS A 675 -4.34 -2.07 44.17
C HIS A 675 -3.92 -2.04 42.68
N PHE A 676 -4.49 -1.11 41.91
CA PHE A 676 -4.11 -0.85 40.53
C PHE A 676 -3.06 0.28 40.44
N THR A 677 -2.05 0.10 39.59
CA THR A 677 -1.07 1.13 39.23
C THR A 677 -0.89 1.15 37.71
N GLU A 678 -0.95 2.34 37.10
CA GLU A 678 -0.77 2.51 35.65
C GLU A 678 0.55 3.22 35.34
N LEU A 679 1.33 2.66 34.43
CA LEU A 679 2.53 3.26 33.86
C LEU A 679 2.22 3.74 32.44
N HIS A 680 2.29 5.06 32.24
CA HIS A 680 2.12 5.68 30.93
C HIS A 680 3.48 5.92 30.28
N LEU A 681 3.83 5.15 29.24
CA LEU A 681 5.12 5.33 28.57
C LEU A 681 5.05 6.48 27.57
N GLN A 682 5.88 7.49 27.78
CA GLN A 682 6.06 8.64 26.89
C GLN A 682 7.25 8.46 25.94
N GLU A 683 7.47 9.39 25.02
CA GLU A 683 8.65 9.36 24.13
C GLU A 683 9.94 9.47 24.96
N PHE A 684 11.04 8.95 24.43
CA PHE A 684 12.34 9.10 25.07
C PHE A 684 12.76 10.57 25.05
N SER A 685 13.33 11.01 26.17
CA SER A 685 14.07 12.27 26.22
C SER A 685 15.24 12.25 25.23
N GLU A 686 15.79 13.42 24.90
CA GLU A 686 16.99 13.50 24.05
C GLU A 686 18.15 12.68 24.63
N ALA A 687 18.32 12.68 25.96
CA ALA A 687 19.35 11.93 26.65
C ALA A 687 19.14 10.40 26.58
N GLU A 688 17.90 9.92 26.58
CA GLU A 688 17.58 8.50 26.41
C GLU A 688 17.70 8.07 24.96
N SER A 689 17.28 8.93 24.02
CA SER A 689 17.42 8.73 22.58
C SER A 689 18.90 8.62 22.18
N ALA A 690 19.75 9.51 22.71
CA ALA A 690 21.21 9.46 22.56
C ALA A 690 21.80 8.15 23.06
N ARG A 691 21.37 7.68 24.24
CA ARG A 691 21.84 6.40 24.77
C ARG A 691 21.39 5.22 23.90
N LEU A 692 20.14 5.20 23.41
CA LEU A 692 19.65 4.11 22.58
C LEU A 692 20.39 4.06 21.24
N ILE A 693 20.54 5.21 20.58
CA ILE A 693 21.29 5.34 19.33
C ILE A 693 22.74 4.88 19.52
N ALA A 694 23.40 5.31 20.60
CA ALA A 694 24.78 4.93 20.87
C ALA A 694 24.94 3.43 21.13
N VAL A 695 24.07 2.82 21.93
CA VAL A 695 24.10 1.39 22.22
C VAL A 695 23.84 0.57 20.94
N LYS A 696 22.92 1.02 20.08
CA LYS A 696 22.60 0.34 18.83
C LYS A 696 23.71 0.46 17.79
N LEU A 697 24.29 1.64 17.61
CA LEU A 697 25.40 1.82 16.67
C LEU A 697 26.64 1.03 17.09
N ARG A 698 26.94 0.95 18.39
CA ARG A 698 28.03 0.08 18.90
C ARG A 698 27.80 -1.41 18.67
N GLN A 699 26.54 -1.84 18.46
CA GLN A 699 26.23 -3.22 18.11
C GLN A 699 26.69 -3.57 16.68
N PHE A 700 26.70 -2.59 15.78
CA PHE A 700 26.92 -2.78 14.35
C PHE A 700 28.27 -2.24 13.85
N PHE A 701 28.84 -1.26 14.56
CA PHE A 701 30.08 -0.58 14.18
C PHE A 701 31.10 -0.64 15.33
N GLU A 702 32.31 -1.11 15.07
CA GLU A 702 33.41 -1.07 16.04
C GLU A 702 33.92 0.37 16.19
N SER A 703 33.82 0.91 17.41
CA SER A 703 34.53 2.09 17.94
C SER A 703 34.73 3.27 16.96
N GLY A 704 33.66 4.01 16.65
CA GLY A 704 33.74 5.35 16.05
C GLY A 704 32.86 6.34 16.79
N GLU A 705 33.32 7.59 16.94
CA GLU A 705 32.48 8.69 17.45
C GLU A 705 31.31 8.94 16.49
N ILE A 706 30.11 9.11 17.03
CA ILE A 706 28.89 9.36 16.25
C ILE A 706 28.89 10.83 15.84
N PRO A 707 28.86 11.16 14.54
CA PRO A 707 28.79 12.56 14.13
C PRO A 707 27.55 13.24 14.72
N PRO A 708 27.66 14.42 15.35
CA PRO A 708 26.52 15.12 15.95
C PRO A 708 25.37 15.38 14.97
N ALA A 709 25.70 15.63 13.70
CA ALA A 709 24.71 15.83 12.64
C ALA A 709 23.89 14.56 12.34
N LEU A 710 24.50 13.37 12.39
CA LEU A 710 23.80 12.09 12.22
C LEU A 710 22.83 11.86 13.39
N PHE A 711 23.29 12.11 14.61
CA PHE A 711 22.44 12.01 15.81
C PHE A 711 21.25 12.98 15.73
N ALA A 712 21.47 14.23 15.34
CA ALA A 712 20.43 15.24 15.19
C ALA A 712 19.37 14.78 14.17
N ARG A 713 19.78 14.25 13.01
CA ARG A 713 18.85 13.76 11.98
C ARG A 713 18.05 12.54 12.41
N ILE A 714 18.66 11.54 13.05
CA ILE A 714 17.92 10.36 13.57
C ILE A 714 16.92 10.81 14.63
N THR A 715 17.34 11.70 15.53
CA THR A 715 16.48 12.22 16.60
C THR A 715 15.32 13.04 16.04
N GLU A 716 15.58 13.89 15.05
CA GLU A 716 14.53 14.67 14.38
C GLU A 716 13.51 13.75 13.68
N ARG A 717 13.97 12.70 13.00
CA ARG A 717 13.09 11.79 12.26
C ARG A 717 12.31 10.85 13.18
N ALA A 718 12.94 10.37 14.25
CA ALA A 718 12.34 9.43 15.20
C ALA A 718 11.54 10.11 16.32
N GLN A 719 11.82 11.37 16.63
CA GLN A 719 11.23 12.16 17.72
C GLN A 719 11.08 11.38 19.03
N GLY A 720 12.16 10.75 19.49
CA GLY A 720 12.17 10.01 20.74
C GLY A 720 11.36 8.70 20.74
N ASN A 721 10.78 8.28 19.61
CA ASN A 721 10.11 6.98 19.53
C ASN A 721 11.16 5.84 19.47
N PRO A 722 11.23 4.94 20.47
CA PRO A 722 12.28 3.91 20.54
C PRO A 722 12.28 2.94 19.35
N PHE A 723 11.09 2.60 18.83
CA PHE A 723 10.96 1.75 17.64
C PHE A 723 11.50 2.45 16.39
N TYR A 724 11.22 3.75 16.23
CA TYR A 724 11.65 4.51 15.06
C TYR A 724 13.18 4.62 15.05
N ILE A 725 13.77 4.90 16.21
CA ILE A 725 15.22 4.91 16.41
C ILE A 725 15.82 3.55 16.00
N ASN A 726 15.27 2.45 16.49
CA ASN A 726 15.77 1.12 16.19
C ASN A 726 15.71 0.79 14.70
N GLU A 727 14.58 1.08 14.04
CA GLU A 727 14.38 0.75 12.64
C GLU A 727 15.27 1.60 11.72
N ILE A 728 15.47 2.89 12.01
CA ILE A 728 16.39 3.74 11.25
C ILE A 728 17.83 3.21 11.37
N VAL A 729 18.28 2.85 12.58
CA VAL A 729 19.63 2.32 12.79
C VAL A 729 19.83 0.95 12.14
N ASN A 730 18.84 0.06 12.22
CA ASN A 730 18.88 -1.25 11.55
C ASN A 730 18.99 -1.07 10.02
N LEU A 731 18.21 -0.15 9.44
CA LEU A 731 18.25 0.13 8.00
C LEU A 731 19.61 0.68 7.53
N MET A 732 20.25 1.53 8.34
CA MET A 732 21.61 1.99 8.04
C MET A 732 22.61 0.82 8.00
N HIS A 733 22.48 -0.13 8.92
CA HIS A 733 23.32 -1.33 8.95
C HIS A 733 23.06 -2.23 7.74
N ASP A 734 21.80 -2.51 7.42
CA ASP A 734 21.42 -3.37 6.29
C ASP A 734 21.90 -2.81 4.95
N ARG A 735 21.99 -1.48 4.82
CA ARG A 735 22.55 -0.79 3.64
C ARG A 735 24.07 -0.59 3.67
N GLY A 736 24.76 -1.08 4.71
CA GLY A 736 26.21 -0.98 4.84
C GLY A 736 26.73 0.46 4.98
N MET A 737 25.90 1.40 5.45
CA MET A 737 26.28 2.81 5.54
C MET A 737 27.18 3.08 6.73
N ALA A 738 28.39 3.60 6.48
CA ALA A 738 29.27 4.08 7.53
C ALA A 738 28.76 5.43 8.11
N PRO A 739 28.99 5.74 9.40
CA PRO A 739 28.46 6.94 10.08
C PRO A 739 28.82 8.32 9.49
N GLY A 740 29.71 8.40 8.48
CA GLY A 740 30.23 9.66 7.93
C GLY A 740 29.52 10.22 6.69
N HIS A 741 28.55 9.51 6.08
CA HIS A 741 27.83 10.00 4.88
C HIS A 741 26.47 10.61 5.28
N LEU A 742 26.44 11.93 5.51
CA LEU A 742 25.27 12.67 6.02
C LEU A 742 24.20 12.97 4.96
N ASP A 743 24.57 13.00 3.68
CA ASP A 743 23.68 13.48 2.60
C ASP A 743 22.64 12.45 2.13
N VAL A 744 22.65 11.23 2.69
CA VAL A 744 21.81 10.11 2.21
C VAL A 744 20.60 9.84 3.11
N LEU A 745 20.44 10.57 4.22
CA LEU A 745 19.31 10.37 5.14
C LEU A 745 17.98 10.95 4.66
N ASP A 746 18.02 11.99 3.82
CA ASP A 746 16.81 12.61 3.28
C ASP A 746 16.19 11.73 2.17
N ASP A 747 17.03 11.02 1.41
CA ASP A 747 16.64 10.03 0.39
C ASP A 747 16.48 8.60 0.94
N LEU A 748 16.63 8.41 2.25
CA LEU A 748 16.50 7.10 2.88
C LEU A 748 15.03 6.68 2.92
N GLU A 749 14.64 5.77 2.03
CA GLU A 749 13.33 5.09 2.10
C GLU A 749 13.17 4.43 3.48
N LEU A 750 12.04 4.71 4.13
CA LEU A 750 11.75 4.24 5.48
C LEU A 750 11.74 2.70 5.56
N PRO A 751 12.16 2.10 6.69
CA PRO A 751 12.08 0.65 6.90
C PRO A 751 10.63 0.15 6.76
N ASP A 752 10.44 -1.02 6.14
CA ASP A 752 9.11 -1.56 5.84
C ASP A 752 8.21 -1.71 7.07
N SER A 753 8.81 -2.07 8.20
CA SER A 753 8.13 -2.24 9.51
C SER A 753 7.53 -0.92 10.01
N LEU A 754 8.25 0.19 9.82
CA LEU A 754 7.83 1.54 10.16
C LEU A 754 6.71 2.00 9.24
N HIS A 755 6.85 1.72 7.94
CA HIS A 755 5.83 2.01 6.94
C HIS A 755 4.52 1.29 7.27
N SER A 756 4.57 -0.02 7.57
CA SER A 756 3.39 -0.81 7.98
C SER A 756 2.76 -0.30 9.28
N LEU A 757 3.57 0.04 10.28
CA LEU A 757 3.08 0.58 11.55
C LEU A 757 2.32 1.89 11.34
N VAL A 758 2.90 2.84 10.60
CA VAL A 758 2.29 4.15 10.34
C VAL A 758 1.07 4.00 9.45
N LEU A 759 1.14 3.24 8.36
CA LEU A 759 -0.01 2.95 7.50
C LEU A 759 -1.18 2.38 8.30
N SER A 760 -0.94 1.42 9.19
CA SER A 760 -2.01 0.83 10.00
C SER A 760 -2.69 1.86 10.91
N ARG A 761 -1.95 2.86 11.41
CA ARG A 761 -2.52 3.97 12.18
C ARG A 761 -3.36 4.88 11.30
N LEU A 762 -2.87 5.20 10.10
CA LEU A 762 -3.60 5.98 9.11
C LEU A 762 -4.87 5.25 8.68
N ASP A 763 -4.83 3.93 8.54
CA ASP A 763 -5.95 3.14 8.03
C ASP A 763 -7.13 3.05 9.00
N ARG A 764 -6.91 3.32 10.30
CA ARG A 764 -7.95 3.45 11.33
C ARG A 764 -8.70 4.79 11.30
N LEU A 765 -8.26 5.74 10.48
CA LEU A 765 -8.96 7.00 10.28
C LEU A 765 -10.23 6.80 9.45
N THR A 766 -11.18 7.72 9.58
CA THR A 766 -12.29 7.81 8.62
C THR A 766 -11.74 8.13 7.23
N GLU A 767 -12.40 7.69 6.17
CA GLU A 767 -11.93 7.93 4.79
C GLU A 767 -11.78 9.43 4.49
N GLU A 768 -12.63 10.26 5.07
CA GLU A 768 -12.55 11.71 4.93
C GLU A 768 -11.32 12.28 5.64
N SER A 769 -11.04 11.86 6.88
CA SER A 769 -9.84 12.26 7.61
C SER A 769 -8.57 11.76 6.91
N LYS A 770 -8.58 10.58 6.26
CA LYS A 770 -7.48 10.10 5.40
C LYS A 770 -7.27 11.02 4.20
N THR A 771 -8.34 11.38 3.49
CA THR A 771 -8.26 12.27 2.32
C THR A 771 -7.70 13.64 2.73
N THR A 772 -8.17 14.21 3.82
CA THR A 772 -7.64 15.48 4.37
C THR A 772 -6.17 15.37 4.75
N LEU A 773 -5.76 14.28 5.41
CA LEU A 773 -4.36 14.04 5.76
C LEU A 773 -3.47 13.86 4.52
N LYS A 774 -3.96 13.15 3.49
CA LYS A 774 -3.26 12.95 2.22
C LYS A 774 -3.04 14.28 1.49
N VAL A 775 -4.05 15.16 1.43
CA VAL A 775 -3.89 16.52 0.88
C VAL A 775 -2.88 17.33 1.70
N ALA A 776 -2.99 17.30 3.04
CA ALA A 776 -2.04 17.96 3.93
C ALA A 776 -0.58 17.50 3.70
N SER A 777 -0.39 16.21 3.46
CA SER A 777 0.94 15.61 3.25
C SER A 777 1.67 16.13 2.00
N VAL A 778 0.92 16.61 1.00
CA VAL A 778 1.46 17.25 -0.23
C VAL A 778 1.85 18.70 0.02
N ILE A 779 1.14 19.40 0.92
CA ILE A 779 1.44 20.79 1.28
C ILE A 779 2.78 20.87 2.01
N GLY A 780 2.96 20.03 3.04
CA GLY A 780 4.22 19.99 3.78
C GLY A 780 4.05 19.52 5.23
N ARG A 781 5.16 19.60 5.99
CA ARG A 781 5.17 19.27 7.42
C ARG A 781 4.30 20.22 8.25
N SER A 782 4.31 21.51 7.93
CA SER A 782 3.34 22.48 8.44
C SER A 782 2.44 22.95 7.30
N PHE A 783 1.18 23.22 7.61
CA PHE A 783 0.19 23.66 6.64
C PHE A 783 -0.90 24.51 7.29
N ARG A 784 -1.41 25.48 6.52
CA ARG A 784 -2.58 26.27 6.90
C ARG A 784 -3.85 25.47 6.64
N ALA A 785 -4.77 25.44 7.60
CA ALA A 785 -6.04 24.72 7.45
C ALA A 785 -6.78 25.16 6.17
N ALA A 786 -6.77 26.47 5.88
CA ALA A 786 -7.44 27.04 4.72
C ALA A 786 -6.91 26.56 3.36
N TRP A 787 -5.66 26.09 3.31
CA TRP A 787 -5.09 25.58 2.08
C TRP A 787 -5.68 24.22 1.71
N LEU A 788 -6.20 23.44 2.66
CA LEU A 788 -6.76 22.11 2.38
C LEU A 788 -7.97 22.18 1.43
N TRP A 789 -8.98 22.99 1.79
CA TRP A 789 -10.16 23.19 0.94
C TRP A 789 -9.93 24.19 -0.20
N GLY A 790 -8.88 25.01 -0.10
CA GLY A 790 -8.45 25.89 -1.19
C GLY A 790 -7.81 25.13 -2.35
N ILE A 791 -6.96 24.15 -2.03
CA ILE A 791 -6.23 23.29 -2.97
C ILE A 791 -7.16 22.21 -3.51
N TYR A 792 -7.86 21.50 -2.62
CA TYR A 792 -8.73 20.39 -3.01
C TYR A 792 -10.14 20.56 -2.42
N PRO A 793 -11.05 21.34 -3.04
CA PRO A 793 -12.39 21.63 -2.50
C PRO A 793 -13.23 20.38 -2.17
N LYS A 794 -12.92 19.24 -2.81
CA LYS A 794 -13.55 17.95 -2.56
C LYS A 794 -13.23 17.35 -1.17
N VAL A 795 -12.29 17.90 -0.38
CA VAL A 795 -12.14 17.50 1.05
C VAL A 795 -13.39 17.84 1.87
N GLY A 796 -14.19 18.81 1.43
CA GLY A 796 -15.42 19.24 2.08
C GLY A 796 -15.39 20.70 2.54
N ALA A 797 -16.50 21.13 3.15
CA ALA A 797 -16.65 22.48 3.67
C ALA A 797 -15.70 22.76 4.85
N PRO A 798 -15.29 24.02 5.09
CA PRO A 798 -14.31 24.37 6.14
C PRO A 798 -14.64 23.81 7.52
N SER A 799 -15.91 23.86 7.96
CA SER A 799 -16.33 23.33 9.27
C SER A 799 -16.08 21.83 9.40
N ARG A 800 -16.27 21.06 8.32
CA ARG A 800 -16.04 19.62 8.28
C ARG A 800 -14.54 19.30 8.32
N VAL A 801 -13.74 20.06 7.56
CA VAL A 801 -12.27 19.89 7.55
C VAL A 801 -11.68 20.22 8.92
N LEU A 802 -12.18 21.26 9.60
CA LEU A 802 -11.74 21.59 10.96
C LEU A 802 -12.09 20.47 11.96
N ALA A 803 -13.29 19.89 11.88
CA ALA A 803 -13.67 18.74 12.72
C ALA A 803 -12.77 17.50 12.45
N GLN A 804 -12.35 17.29 11.20
CA GLN A 804 -11.39 16.25 10.85
C GLN A 804 -10.00 16.55 11.41
N LEU A 805 -9.52 17.80 11.37
CA LEU A 805 -8.25 18.20 11.97
C LEU A 805 -8.25 18.05 13.50
N GLU A 806 -9.37 18.33 14.16
CA GLU A 806 -9.57 18.04 15.59
C GLU A 806 -9.52 16.53 15.88
N GLU A 807 -10.09 15.68 15.00
CA GLU A 807 -9.95 14.23 15.08
C GLU A 807 -8.49 13.79 14.93
N LEU A 808 -7.78 14.31 13.92
CA LEU A 808 -6.37 14.03 13.69
C LEU A 808 -5.49 14.48 14.87
N GLN A 809 -5.84 15.60 15.51
CA GLN A 809 -5.17 16.08 16.72
C GLN A 809 -5.42 15.16 17.92
N ARG A 810 -6.66 14.74 18.18
CA ARG A 810 -6.97 13.75 19.24
C ARG A 810 -6.28 12.40 19.02
N ARG A 811 -5.94 12.09 17.76
CA ARG A 811 -5.22 10.86 17.37
C ARG A 811 -3.68 11.01 17.36
N ASP A 812 -3.15 12.14 17.84
CA ASP A 812 -1.70 12.46 17.85
C ASP A 812 -1.04 12.45 16.46
N ILE A 813 -1.80 12.69 15.39
CA ILE A 813 -1.26 12.73 14.02
C ILE A 813 -0.81 14.14 13.66
N THR A 814 -1.66 15.13 13.94
CA THR A 814 -1.37 16.55 13.71
C THR A 814 -1.46 17.33 15.03
N GLN A 815 -0.79 18.46 15.11
CA GLN A 815 -0.88 19.36 16.26
C GLN A 815 -1.17 20.78 15.77
N LEU A 816 -2.01 21.51 16.50
CA LEU A 816 -2.20 22.93 16.28
C LEU A 816 -0.95 23.68 16.74
N GLU A 817 -0.26 24.31 15.80
CA GLU A 817 0.95 25.09 16.06
C GLU A 817 0.60 26.55 16.32
N ARG A 818 -0.28 27.12 15.48
CA ARG A 818 -0.72 28.50 15.59
C ARG A 818 -2.24 28.59 15.64
N PRO A 819 -2.83 29.23 16.66
CA PRO A 819 -4.27 29.42 16.75
C PRO A 819 -4.73 30.56 15.81
N ALA A 820 -6.04 30.80 15.77
CA ALA A 820 -6.68 31.86 14.99
C ALA A 820 -5.97 33.23 15.15
N PRO A 821 -5.93 34.08 14.10
CA PRO A 821 -6.76 34.06 12.89
C PRO A 821 -6.26 33.17 11.73
N GLU A 822 -4.99 32.76 11.71
CA GLU A 822 -4.45 31.79 10.75
C GLU A 822 -4.16 30.46 11.45
N LEU A 823 -5.09 29.52 11.33
CA LEU A 823 -4.93 28.18 11.89
C LEU A 823 -3.84 27.40 11.13
N GLU A 824 -2.71 27.18 11.78
CA GLU A 824 -1.59 26.37 11.27
C GLU A 824 -1.45 25.09 12.07
N TYR A 825 -1.37 23.98 11.34
CA TYR A 825 -1.17 22.64 11.89
C TYR A 825 0.17 22.09 11.43
N LEU A 826 0.79 21.28 12.27
CA LEU A 826 1.98 20.51 11.92
C LEU A 826 1.72 19.01 12.05
N PHE A 827 2.35 18.21 11.20
CA PHE A 827 2.45 16.76 11.43
C PHE A 827 3.36 16.54 12.63
N LYS A 828 2.83 15.85 13.67
CA LYS A 828 3.60 15.58 14.89
C LYS A 828 4.89 14.87 14.52
N HIS A 829 4.79 13.77 13.77
CA HIS A 829 5.92 13.01 13.26
C HIS A 829 6.08 13.15 11.74
N ILE A 830 7.29 13.50 11.27
CA ILE A 830 7.60 13.63 9.84
C ILE A 830 7.37 12.33 9.06
N VAL A 831 7.65 11.19 9.69
CA VAL A 831 7.41 9.84 9.14
C VAL A 831 5.92 9.65 8.80
N THR A 832 4.99 10.22 9.57
CA THR A 832 3.56 10.13 9.27
C THR A 832 3.19 10.93 8.02
N ARG A 833 3.83 12.08 7.81
CA ARG A 833 3.71 12.84 6.55
C ARG A 833 4.30 12.07 5.38
N ASP A 834 5.51 11.52 5.54
CA ASP A 834 6.20 10.75 4.50
C ASP A 834 5.36 9.55 4.06
N VAL A 835 4.86 8.75 5.00
CA VAL A 835 4.04 7.56 4.68
C VAL A 835 2.70 7.95 4.04
N ALA A 836 2.03 9.01 4.53
CA ALA A 836 0.81 9.51 3.90
C ALA A 836 1.06 9.98 2.45
N TYR A 837 2.16 10.71 2.25
CA TYR A 837 2.55 11.24 0.94
C TYR A 837 3.00 10.14 -0.04
N GLU A 838 3.80 9.18 0.43
CA GLU A 838 4.27 8.05 -0.36
C GLU A 838 3.18 7.00 -0.67
N SER A 839 2.10 6.98 0.10
CA SER A 839 0.94 6.10 -0.17
C SER A 839 0.12 6.56 -1.38
N LEU A 840 0.25 7.84 -1.76
CA LEU A 840 -0.43 8.40 -2.92
C LEU A 840 0.19 7.90 -4.21
N ALA A 841 -0.66 7.51 -5.17
CA ALA A 841 -0.23 7.35 -6.55
C ALA A 841 0.42 8.65 -7.07
N LEU A 842 1.50 8.54 -7.83
CA LEU A 842 2.24 9.60 -8.51
C LEU A 842 1.30 10.52 -9.29
N SER A 843 0.34 9.95 -10.03
CA SER A 843 -0.65 10.74 -10.78
C SER A 843 -1.46 11.66 -9.85
N THR A 844 -1.90 11.14 -8.71
CA THR A 844 -2.60 11.92 -7.68
C THR A 844 -1.68 12.93 -7.01
N ARG A 845 -0.42 12.57 -6.72
CA ARG A 845 0.59 13.50 -6.18
C ARG A 845 0.80 14.68 -7.12
N GLN A 846 1.05 14.41 -8.40
CA GLN A 846 1.28 15.42 -9.43
C GLN A 846 0.08 16.34 -9.59
N MET A 847 -1.14 15.78 -9.57
CA MET A 847 -2.38 16.55 -9.61
C MET A 847 -2.53 17.46 -8.38
N LEU A 848 -2.29 16.95 -7.16
CA LEU A 848 -2.37 17.75 -5.94
C LEU A 848 -1.29 18.84 -5.90
N HIS A 849 -0.07 18.54 -6.37
CA HIS A 849 0.99 19.53 -6.53
C HIS A 849 0.60 20.61 -7.55
N GLU A 850 0.00 20.25 -8.69
CA GLU A 850 -0.50 21.23 -9.66
C GLU A 850 -1.59 22.14 -9.06
N GLN A 851 -2.54 21.55 -8.34
CA GLN A 851 -3.59 22.30 -7.65
C GLN A 851 -3.04 23.19 -6.55
N ALA A 852 -2.01 22.74 -5.82
CA ALA A 852 -1.33 23.53 -4.81
C ALA A 852 -0.66 24.77 -5.43
N GLY A 853 0.10 24.57 -6.51
CA GLY A 853 0.71 25.66 -7.26
C GLY A 853 -0.32 26.65 -7.79
N ALA A 854 -1.39 26.15 -8.43
CA ALA A 854 -2.46 26.98 -8.99
C ALA A 854 -3.23 27.74 -7.90
N PHE A 855 -3.46 27.12 -6.73
CA PHE A 855 -4.09 27.77 -5.60
C PHE A 855 -3.22 28.91 -5.05
N ILE A 856 -1.92 28.68 -4.86
CA ILE A 856 -0.98 29.70 -4.36
C ILE A 856 -0.90 30.85 -5.37
N GLU A 857 -0.73 30.55 -6.66
CA GLU A 857 -0.65 31.55 -7.73
C GLU A 857 -1.91 32.43 -7.80
N ARG A 858 -3.11 31.83 -7.68
CA ARG A 858 -4.37 32.57 -7.70
C ARG A 858 -4.61 33.39 -6.43
N THR A 859 -4.34 32.80 -5.26
CA THR A 859 -4.65 33.41 -3.95
C THR A 859 -3.69 34.54 -3.62
N TYR A 860 -2.42 34.39 -4.00
CA TYR A 860 -1.35 35.33 -3.73
C TYR A 860 -0.83 36.00 -5.00
N ALA A 861 -1.71 36.23 -5.98
CA ALA A 861 -1.36 36.79 -7.30
C ALA A 861 -0.55 38.10 -7.22
N HIS A 862 -0.82 38.93 -6.20
CA HIS A 862 -0.12 40.21 -5.95
C HIS A 862 1.16 40.09 -5.13
N SER A 863 1.51 38.89 -4.65
CA SER A 863 2.68 38.63 -3.80
C SER A 863 3.38 37.31 -4.16
N THR A 864 3.26 36.86 -5.41
CA THR A 864 3.82 35.59 -5.90
C THR A 864 5.33 35.49 -5.71
N ASP A 865 6.05 36.62 -5.72
CA ASP A 865 7.50 36.68 -5.49
C ASP A 865 7.91 36.13 -4.11
N HIS A 866 7.03 36.19 -3.10
CA HIS A 866 7.28 35.63 -1.76
C HIS A 866 7.16 34.11 -1.71
N PHE A 867 6.58 33.49 -2.75
CA PHE A 867 6.28 32.06 -2.81
C PHE A 867 7.02 31.36 -3.95
N LEU A 868 8.05 31.97 -4.55
CA LEU A 868 8.73 31.42 -5.73
C LEU A 868 9.29 30.02 -5.48
N ASP A 869 9.96 29.80 -4.33
CA ASP A 869 10.51 28.49 -3.99
C ASP A 869 9.42 27.43 -3.82
N LEU A 870 8.29 27.81 -3.20
CA LEU A 870 7.16 26.92 -2.98
C LEU A 870 6.41 26.61 -4.28
N LEU A 871 6.26 27.60 -5.16
CA LEU A 871 5.68 27.43 -6.51
C LEU A 871 6.59 26.56 -7.39
N ALA A 872 7.90 26.77 -7.33
CA ALA A 872 8.90 25.93 -8.00
C ALA A 872 8.87 24.49 -7.47
N TYR A 873 8.71 24.30 -6.16
CA TYR A 873 8.54 22.98 -5.56
C TYR A 873 7.26 22.29 -6.03
N HIS A 874 6.11 22.96 -5.97
CA HIS A 874 4.84 22.35 -6.37
C HIS A 874 4.76 22.08 -7.88
N TYR A 875 5.03 23.08 -8.73
CA TYR A 875 5.01 22.83 -10.18
C TYR A 875 6.12 21.87 -10.62
N GLY A 876 7.28 21.90 -9.95
CA GLY A 876 8.37 20.95 -10.16
C GLY A 876 8.03 19.49 -9.86
N ASN A 877 6.94 19.24 -9.13
CA ASN A 877 6.40 17.92 -8.84
C ASN A 877 5.07 17.65 -9.58
N SER A 878 4.67 18.49 -10.55
CA SER A 878 3.48 18.27 -11.39
C SER A 878 3.84 17.79 -12.80
N LYS A 879 2.84 17.58 -13.69
CA LYS A 879 3.07 17.31 -15.13
C LYS A 879 3.13 18.58 -15.99
N ASN A 880 2.99 19.76 -15.39
CA ASN A 880 2.85 21.03 -16.10
C ASN A 880 4.22 21.63 -16.47
N VAL A 881 4.77 21.17 -17.60
CA VAL A 881 6.12 21.57 -18.07
C VAL A 881 6.24 23.08 -18.27
N ASP A 882 5.19 23.76 -18.74
CA ASP A 882 5.24 25.21 -18.96
C ASP A 882 5.37 25.97 -17.64
N LYS A 883 4.61 25.59 -16.61
CA LYS A 883 4.75 26.18 -15.27
C LYS A 883 6.07 25.81 -14.61
N GLN A 884 6.60 24.61 -14.84
CA GLN A 884 7.95 24.24 -14.37
C GLN A 884 9.02 25.17 -14.93
N ARG A 885 9.01 25.41 -16.26
CA ARG A 885 9.95 26.33 -16.92
C ARG A 885 9.90 27.71 -16.28
N VAL A 886 8.69 28.26 -16.11
CA VAL A 886 8.48 29.60 -15.57
C VAL A 886 8.98 29.71 -14.12
N TYR A 887 8.57 28.79 -13.25
CA TYR A 887 8.85 28.91 -11.82
C TYR A 887 10.26 28.44 -11.44
N PHE A 888 10.84 27.46 -12.12
CA PHE A 888 12.27 27.16 -11.93
C PHE A 888 13.15 28.33 -12.33
N ARG A 889 12.85 29.01 -13.45
CA ARG A 889 13.61 30.21 -13.86
C ARG A 889 13.47 31.33 -12.83
N LYS A 890 12.23 31.70 -12.46
CA LYS A 890 12.00 32.77 -11.47
C LYS A 890 12.63 32.49 -10.11
N ALA A 891 12.51 31.26 -9.61
CA ALA A 891 13.13 30.87 -8.33
C ALA A 891 14.66 30.86 -8.42
N ALA A 892 15.23 30.38 -9.54
CA ALA A 892 16.68 30.45 -9.77
C ALA A 892 17.20 31.88 -9.81
N ASP A 893 16.52 32.77 -10.55
CA ASP A 893 16.90 34.18 -10.68
C ASP A 893 16.78 34.91 -9.33
N ALA A 894 15.73 34.65 -8.55
CA ALA A 894 15.53 35.20 -7.22
C ALA A 894 16.59 34.70 -6.22
N ALA A 895 16.88 33.40 -6.22
CA ALA A 895 17.92 32.80 -5.39
C ALA A 895 19.31 33.37 -5.76
N ARG A 896 19.60 33.55 -7.05
CA ARG A 896 20.83 34.18 -7.54
C ARG A 896 20.94 35.63 -7.05
N ALA A 897 19.86 36.41 -7.18
CA ALA A 897 19.82 37.79 -6.70
C ALA A 897 20.00 37.91 -5.18
N ALA A 898 19.57 36.90 -4.42
CA ALA A 898 19.77 36.77 -2.98
C ALA A 898 21.12 36.13 -2.58
N TYR A 899 22.02 35.86 -3.53
CA TYR A 899 23.30 35.14 -3.33
C TYR A 899 23.15 33.72 -2.74
N ALA A 900 21.97 33.12 -2.82
CA ALA A 900 21.71 31.72 -2.47
C ALA A 900 22.17 30.78 -3.60
N ASN A 901 23.48 30.75 -3.84
CA ASN A 901 24.10 30.15 -5.03
C ASN A 901 23.78 28.66 -5.22
N GLN A 902 23.82 27.86 -4.16
CA GLN A 902 23.51 26.42 -4.25
C GLN A 902 22.04 26.16 -4.63
N THR A 903 21.11 26.96 -4.10
CA THR A 903 19.69 26.89 -4.46
C THR A 903 19.46 27.31 -5.92
N ALA A 904 20.13 28.37 -6.37
CA ALA A 904 20.07 28.83 -7.76
C ALA A 904 20.58 27.76 -8.73
N ILE A 905 21.73 27.14 -8.42
CA ILE A 905 22.28 26.02 -9.18
C ILE A 905 21.26 24.87 -9.27
N GLY A 906 20.64 24.50 -8.15
CA GLY A 906 19.63 23.44 -8.10
C GLY A 906 18.45 23.70 -9.05
N TYR A 907 17.92 24.93 -9.07
CA TYR A 907 16.80 25.29 -9.95
C TYR A 907 17.20 25.40 -11.43
N TYR A 908 18.35 26.01 -11.76
CA TYR A 908 18.83 26.08 -13.15
C TYR A 908 19.10 24.68 -13.74
N ARG A 909 19.67 23.75 -12.95
CA ARG A 909 19.86 22.36 -13.38
C ARG A 909 18.55 21.66 -13.70
N ARG A 910 17.48 21.92 -12.94
CA ARG A 910 16.13 21.39 -13.19
C ARG A 910 15.44 22.06 -14.39
N LEU A 911 15.80 23.31 -14.70
CA LEU A 911 15.28 24.06 -15.84
C LEU A 911 15.86 23.62 -17.18
N LEU A 912 17.19 23.36 -17.24
CA LEU A 912 17.92 23.01 -18.47
C LEU A 912 17.24 21.95 -19.36
N PRO A 913 16.80 20.77 -18.85
CA PRO A 913 16.18 19.76 -19.70
C PRO A 913 14.79 20.17 -20.24
N LEU A 914 14.20 21.25 -19.71
CA LEU A 914 12.86 21.69 -20.08
C LEU A 914 12.86 22.77 -21.16
N ILE A 915 13.97 23.49 -21.35
CA ILE A 915 14.06 24.65 -22.25
C ILE A 915 14.78 24.29 -23.57
N PRO A 916 14.46 24.97 -24.68
CA PRO A 916 15.13 24.75 -25.97
C PRO A 916 16.63 25.12 -25.88
N LYS A 917 17.46 24.50 -26.73
CA LYS A 917 18.92 24.73 -26.75
C LYS A 917 19.30 26.22 -26.82
N THR A 918 18.56 27.02 -27.58
CA THR A 918 18.79 28.47 -27.69
C THR A 918 18.71 29.21 -26.36
N GLU A 919 17.88 28.75 -25.43
CA GLU A 919 17.77 29.33 -24.08
C GLU A 919 18.73 28.67 -23.08
N GLN A 920 19.25 27.47 -23.37
CA GLN A 920 20.17 26.77 -22.48
C GLN A 920 21.52 27.48 -22.40
N GLU A 921 21.97 28.12 -23.49
CA GLU A 921 23.23 28.87 -23.53
C GLU A 921 23.31 29.92 -22.41
N GLU A 922 22.30 30.78 -22.29
CA GLU A 922 22.25 31.82 -21.25
C GLU A 922 22.23 31.23 -19.82
N VAL A 923 21.55 30.10 -19.64
CA VAL A 923 21.50 29.40 -18.35
C VAL A 923 22.85 28.78 -18.00
N TYR A 924 23.56 28.19 -18.97
CA TYR A 924 24.91 27.65 -18.76
C TYR A 924 25.93 28.76 -18.48
N LEU A 925 25.86 29.90 -19.16
CA LEU A 925 26.66 31.08 -18.83
C LEU A 925 26.44 31.52 -17.38
N THR A 926 25.17 31.63 -16.98
CA THR A 926 24.80 31.99 -15.60
C THR A 926 25.33 30.97 -14.59
N LEU A 927 25.20 29.67 -14.87
CA LEU A 927 25.76 28.63 -14.00
C LEU A 927 27.28 28.73 -13.90
N GLY A 928 27.98 28.97 -15.02
CA GLY A 928 29.42 29.15 -15.03
C GLY A 928 29.87 30.35 -14.18
N GLU A 929 29.15 31.48 -14.26
CA GLU A 929 29.37 32.64 -13.37
C GLU A 929 29.15 32.28 -11.89
N ILE A 930 28.08 31.54 -11.55
CA ILE A 930 27.82 31.14 -10.16
C ILE A 930 28.90 30.18 -9.64
N TYR A 931 29.31 29.18 -10.43
CA TYR A 931 30.38 28.25 -10.05
C TYR A 931 31.72 28.95 -9.89
N GLN A 932 32.00 29.93 -10.75
CA GLN A 932 33.18 30.79 -10.64
C GLN A 932 33.15 31.63 -9.35
N LEU A 933 31.98 32.03 -8.87
CA LEU A 933 31.81 32.72 -7.58
C LEU A 933 31.94 31.78 -6.37
N THR A 934 31.50 30.52 -6.48
CA THR A 934 31.62 29.53 -5.40
C THR A 934 32.97 28.80 -5.35
N GLY A 935 33.82 29.00 -6.36
CA GLY A 935 35.13 28.35 -6.48
C GLY A 935 35.09 26.92 -7.00
N GLU A 936 33.96 26.50 -7.60
CA GLU A 936 33.79 25.20 -8.23
C GLU A 936 34.34 25.23 -9.67
N TRP A 937 35.67 25.33 -9.80
CA TRP A 937 36.35 25.64 -11.07
C TRP A 937 36.05 24.67 -12.21
N ASP A 938 36.06 23.36 -11.95
CA ASP A 938 35.80 22.33 -12.98
C ASP A 938 34.35 22.43 -13.51
N ALA A 939 33.39 22.70 -12.62
CA ALA A 939 31.98 22.88 -12.99
C ALA A 939 31.76 24.21 -13.76
N ALA A 940 32.52 25.25 -13.41
CA ALA A 940 32.49 26.52 -14.12
C ALA A 940 33.00 26.37 -15.57
N GLU A 941 34.11 25.66 -15.76
CA GLU A 941 34.69 25.37 -17.07
C GLU A 941 33.74 24.53 -17.94
N ASP A 942 33.18 23.44 -17.39
CA ASP A 942 32.20 22.60 -18.10
C ASP A 942 30.94 23.38 -18.52
N ALA A 943 30.44 24.26 -17.65
CA ALA A 943 29.30 25.13 -17.97
C ALA A 943 29.63 26.14 -19.07
N ALA A 944 30.79 26.80 -19.01
CA ALA A 944 31.23 27.75 -20.03
C ALA A 944 31.46 27.07 -21.39
N GLN A 945 32.04 25.87 -21.41
CA GLN A 945 32.24 25.10 -22.62
C GLN A 945 30.91 24.65 -23.24
N LYS A 946 29.95 24.19 -22.43
CA LYS A 946 28.59 23.86 -22.92
C LYS A 946 27.89 25.07 -23.51
N ALA A 947 28.00 26.24 -22.89
CA ALA A 947 27.47 27.49 -23.45
C ALA A 947 28.11 27.80 -24.81
N LEU A 948 29.44 27.67 -24.92
CA LEU A 948 30.17 27.91 -26.17
C LEU A 948 29.76 26.94 -27.28
N GLU A 949 29.64 25.64 -26.97
CA GLU A 949 29.20 24.62 -27.91
C GLU A 949 27.79 24.88 -28.43
N ILE A 950 26.87 25.26 -27.53
CA ILE A 950 25.49 25.61 -27.90
C ILE A 950 25.48 26.87 -28.77
N ALA A 951 26.16 27.94 -28.37
CA ALA A 951 26.23 29.18 -29.12
C ALA A 951 26.73 28.97 -30.55
N ARG A 952 27.77 28.13 -30.72
CA ARG A 952 28.27 27.73 -32.05
C ARG A 952 27.26 26.92 -32.85
N GLN A 953 26.58 25.96 -32.21
CA GLN A 953 25.54 25.16 -32.86
C GLN A 953 24.34 26.00 -33.31
N THR A 954 24.02 27.07 -32.58
CA THR A 954 22.90 27.98 -32.88
C THR A 954 23.33 29.21 -33.67
N GLU A 955 24.61 29.31 -34.05
CA GLU A 955 25.21 30.46 -34.74
C GLU A 955 25.02 31.80 -33.98
N ASP A 956 24.91 31.75 -32.65
CA ASP A 956 24.84 32.94 -31.79
C ASP A 956 26.25 33.49 -31.51
N ARG A 957 26.63 34.50 -32.29
CA ARG A 957 27.92 35.18 -32.16
C ARG A 957 28.06 35.97 -30.85
N HIS A 958 26.95 36.48 -30.28
CA HIS A 958 27.00 37.16 -28.98
C HIS A 958 27.25 36.13 -27.87
N GLY A 959 26.55 35.00 -27.93
CA GLY A 959 26.72 33.89 -26.98
C GLY A 959 28.12 33.28 -27.02
N GLU A 960 28.70 33.11 -28.22
CA GLU A 960 30.07 32.63 -28.39
C GLU A 960 31.07 33.58 -27.72
N ALA A 961 30.96 34.88 -27.97
CA ALA A 961 31.85 35.87 -27.38
C ALA A 961 31.76 35.92 -25.84
N ARG A 962 30.55 35.82 -25.28
CA ARG A 962 30.33 35.76 -23.82
C ARG A 962 30.92 34.51 -23.20
N SER A 963 30.74 33.36 -23.86
CA SER A 963 31.25 32.07 -23.36
C SER A 963 32.78 32.07 -23.34
N LEU A 964 33.41 32.59 -24.40
CA LEU A 964 34.87 32.77 -24.46
C LEU A 964 35.38 33.77 -23.41
N HIS A 965 34.64 34.86 -23.16
CA HIS A 965 34.98 35.83 -22.12
C HIS A 965 34.94 35.17 -20.73
N LEU A 966 33.91 34.37 -20.44
CA LEU A 966 33.78 33.63 -19.19
C LEU A 966 34.88 32.57 -19.02
N GLU A 967 35.18 31.77 -20.05
CA GLU A 967 36.31 30.83 -20.04
C GLU A 967 37.63 31.53 -19.72
N GLY A 968 37.90 32.67 -20.38
CA GLY A 968 39.10 33.47 -20.15
C GLY A 968 39.23 33.91 -18.69
N LYS A 969 38.11 34.32 -18.08
CA LYS A 969 38.04 34.71 -16.67
C LYS A 969 38.29 33.54 -15.72
N ILE A 970 37.76 32.36 -16.02
CA ILE A 970 38.01 31.14 -15.24
C ILE A 970 39.50 30.77 -15.29
N PHE A 971 40.12 30.79 -16.48
CA PHE A 971 41.57 30.53 -16.61
C PHE A 971 42.43 31.55 -15.88
N PHE A 972 42.07 32.83 -15.94
CA PHE A 972 42.77 33.89 -15.20
C PHE A 972 42.74 33.63 -13.70
N LEU A 973 41.57 33.32 -13.14
CA LEU A 973 41.41 33.05 -11.70
C LEU A 973 42.15 31.79 -11.24
N ARG A 974 42.41 30.83 -12.14
CA ARG A 974 43.25 29.64 -11.90
C ARG A 974 44.75 29.90 -12.06
N GLY A 975 45.15 31.09 -12.51
CA GLY A 975 46.56 31.44 -12.80
C GLY A 975 47.05 30.97 -14.18
N GLU A 976 46.15 30.51 -15.05
CA GLU A 976 46.47 30.00 -16.40
C GLU A 976 46.46 31.15 -17.42
N TYR A 977 47.36 32.12 -17.25
CA TYR A 977 47.33 33.40 -17.95
C TYR A 977 47.41 33.31 -19.48
N GLU A 978 48.19 32.38 -20.04
CA GLU A 978 48.29 32.21 -21.50
C GLU A 978 46.97 31.75 -22.12
N GLN A 979 46.28 30.83 -21.44
CA GLN A 979 44.97 30.36 -21.87
C GLN A 979 43.91 31.46 -21.73
N ALA A 980 43.96 32.23 -20.64
CA ALA A 980 43.09 33.39 -20.43
C ALA A 980 43.21 34.40 -21.57
N LEU A 981 44.43 34.84 -21.92
CA LEU A 981 44.67 35.77 -23.03
C LEU A 981 44.17 35.23 -24.36
N LYS A 982 44.39 33.94 -24.64
CA LYS A 982 43.90 33.31 -25.87
C LYS A 982 42.37 33.42 -25.99
N ARG A 983 41.63 33.12 -24.91
CA ARG A 983 40.16 33.21 -24.90
C ARG A 983 39.67 34.64 -24.96
N TYR A 984 40.30 35.55 -24.22
CA TYR A 984 39.96 36.98 -24.27
C TYR A 984 40.16 37.58 -25.66
N HIS A 985 41.27 37.30 -26.36
CA HIS A 985 41.46 37.79 -27.72
C HIS A 985 40.42 37.26 -28.70
N GLN A 986 39.99 36.00 -28.55
CA GLN A 986 38.90 35.44 -29.36
C GLN A 986 37.56 36.13 -29.06
N ALA A 987 37.23 36.38 -27.79
CA ALA A 987 36.04 37.12 -27.41
C ALA A 987 36.07 38.57 -27.93
N LEU A 988 37.22 39.24 -27.79
CA LEU A 988 37.46 40.62 -28.20
C LEU A 988 37.27 40.80 -29.71
N ALA A 989 37.83 39.90 -30.53
CA ALA A 989 37.66 39.93 -31.97
C ALA A 989 36.17 39.84 -32.38
N THR A 990 35.40 39.01 -31.66
CA THR A 990 33.97 38.85 -31.91
C THR A 990 33.18 40.07 -31.44
N PHE A 991 33.41 40.61 -30.23
CA PHE A 991 32.73 41.83 -29.77
C PHE A 991 33.04 43.05 -30.63
N ARG A 992 34.28 43.17 -31.15
CA ARG A 992 34.64 44.20 -32.12
C ARG A 992 33.85 44.08 -33.42
N ALA A 993 33.71 42.85 -33.95
CA ALA A 993 32.96 42.58 -35.16
C ALA A 993 31.43 42.76 -34.99
N LEU A 994 30.94 42.73 -33.75
CA LEU A 994 29.55 42.98 -33.38
C LEU A 994 29.29 44.44 -32.97
N GLU A 995 30.31 45.30 -32.98
CA GLU A 995 30.23 46.71 -32.57
C GLU A 995 29.72 46.91 -31.11
N GLU A 996 30.01 45.95 -30.23
CA GLU A 996 29.65 45.96 -28.81
C GLU A 996 30.71 46.68 -27.95
N GLU A 997 30.77 48.01 -28.04
CA GLU A 997 31.83 48.84 -27.43
C GLU A 997 32.01 48.61 -25.92
N HIS A 998 30.90 48.49 -25.17
CA HIS A 998 30.95 48.28 -23.71
C HIS A 998 31.60 46.94 -23.33
N ARG A 999 31.29 45.86 -24.07
CA ARG A 999 31.87 44.54 -23.81
C ARG A 999 33.28 44.43 -24.34
N TYR A 1000 33.58 45.08 -25.47
CA TYR A 1000 34.93 45.23 -25.98
C TYR A 1000 35.86 45.85 -24.93
N ALA A 1001 35.47 47.01 -24.36
CA ALA A 1001 36.23 47.67 -23.29
C ALA A 1001 36.38 46.78 -22.04
N GLY A 1002 35.33 46.04 -21.66
CA GLY A 1002 35.40 45.10 -20.53
C GLY A 1002 36.42 43.97 -20.73
N VAL A 1003 36.50 43.38 -21.92
CA VAL A 1003 37.50 42.35 -22.23
C VAL A 1003 38.91 42.95 -22.29
N MET A 1004 39.08 44.17 -22.81
CA MET A 1004 40.36 44.88 -22.80
C MET A 1004 40.86 45.16 -21.37
N LEU A 1005 39.95 45.56 -20.48
CA LEU A 1005 40.25 45.71 -19.05
C LEU A 1005 40.74 44.38 -18.45
N ASP A 1006 40.05 43.28 -18.70
CA ASP A 1006 40.47 41.96 -18.21
C ASP A 1006 41.83 41.54 -18.77
N ILE A 1007 42.10 41.74 -20.06
CA ILE A 1007 43.43 41.50 -20.67
C ILE A 1007 44.50 42.34 -19.97
N SER A 1008 44.22 43.61 -19.68
CA SER A 1008 45.17 44.48 -18.97
C SER A 1008 45.48 43.96 -17.56
N ILE A 1009 44.48 43.41 -16.87
CA ILE A 1009 44.64 42.81 -15.54
C ILE A 1009 45.50 41.56 -15.61
N VAL A 1010 45.38 40.75 -16.69
CA VAL A 1010 46.27 39.60 -16.90
C VAL A 1010 47.72 40.07 -17.05
N HIS A 1011 48.01 41.04 -17.93
CA HIS A 1011 49.35 41.57 -18.13
C HIS A 1011 49.93 42.19 -16.85
N TRP A 1012 49.10 42.93 -16.10
CA TRP A 1012 49.48 43.47 -14.79
C TRP A 1012 49.88 42.35 -13.82
N SER A 1013 49.10 41.26 -13.77
CA SER A 1013 49.35 40.11 -12.90
C SER A 1013 50.61 39.34 -13.30
N GLN A 1014 51.00 39.39 -14.58
CA GLN A 1014 52.26 38.83 -15.09
C GLN A 1014 53.47 39.77 -14.91
N GLY A 1015 53.26 41.02 -14.48
CA GLY A 1015 54.31 42.03 -14.33
C GLY A 1015 54.64 42.82 -15.62
N ASP A 1016 53.87 42.66 -16.69
CA ASP A 1016 54.02 43.40 -17.94
C ASP A 1016 53.22 44.72 -17.91
N TYR A 1017 53.70 45.67 -17.11
CA TYR A 1017 53.01 46.93 -16.87
C TYR A 1017 52.87 47.81 -18.11
N GLN A 1018 53.76 47.66 -19.10
CA GLN A 1018 53.70 48.44 -20.33
C GLN A 1018 52.54 47.97 -21.21
N GLN A 1019 52.41 46.65 -21.42
CA GLN A 1019 51.27 46.09 -22.15
C GLN A 1019 49.95 46.35 -21.41
N ALA A 1020 49.93 46.23 -20.08
CA ALA A 1020 48.75 46.56 -19.29
C ALA A 1020 48.30 48.02 -19.50
N LEU A 1021 49.24 48.98 -19.52
CA LEU A 1021 48.95 50.40 -19.74
C LEU A 1021 48.45 50.69 -21.15
N GLU A 1022 48.98 49.99 -22.16
CA GLU A 1022 48.51 50.12 -23.55
C GLU A 1022 47.06 49.65 -23.68
N MET A 1023 46.72 48.49 -23.13
CA MET A 1023 45.36 47.95 -23.13
C MET A 1023 44.37 48.83 -22.35
N LEU A 1024 44.79 49.41 -21.20
CA LEU A 1024 43.97 50.34 -20.42
C LEU A 1024 43.72 51.70 -21.10
N ARG A 1025 44.57 52.11 -22.04
CA ARG A 1025 44.36 53.34 -22.81
C ARG A 1025 43.42 53.14 -23.99
N GLU A 1026 43.36 51.92 -24.49
CA GLU A 1026 42.49 51.53 -25.60
C GLU A 1026 41.09 51.12 -25.12
N ALA A 1027 40.98 50.54 -23.91
CA ALA A 1027 39.73 50.34 -23.18
C ALA A 1027 39.10 51.69 -22.77
#